data_AF-A0A7S0EXJ9-F1
#
_entry.id   AF-A0A7S0EXJ9-F1
#
_cell.length_a   1.000
_cell.length_b   1.000
_cell.length_c   1.000
_cell.angle_alpha   90.00
_cell.angle_beta   90.00
_cell.angle_gamma   90.00
#
_symmetry.space_group_name_H-M   'P 1'
#
loop_
_entity.id
_entity.type
_entity.pdbx_description
1 polymer ?
#
loop_
_entity_poly.entity_id
_entity_poly.type
_entity_poly.pdbx_seq_one_letter_code
_entity_poly.pdbx_strand_id
1 'polypeptide(L)'
;MLARPLRPLVYWSNSIMMDFVRPQQKLETYKKEDGSAVVVLKFLASHGVQERNLTIIMTWAFSLAPDSRHVLFQSHGNVDDDVRAFLFDVKFTPMSITGIYSGGIEQMMYQNDWQAYFPSSDDLLEVFAAGPKDYGCIEVIRQSSLRVRDGKSSNLSTCLFSSTGATGLQEIVVGRLKNVDRWTTCDLEQEDFRCSKLPCFTSFSHSWMIFPNEWSYPVSAVIDDKTSQGVYSFFELSEDGLAKVSSLEMISSAISIYTNLVGILNSHRGSVVDGEQIDQIATGIRHPDRGYQDMYNFFDPDSFFSVQALLLSGSRYIHEQVRRVIERSGFYICMNSTQVCSKGQVPHHFVKDQPVFHAISGERQTGPNVFWILTSIEFAKITANYTWISQQLPLLRTALEYLLNGFDEDVGLIWADGSLMIDTFRRVGFTSDTNAIIIHLLQEFADVEQKFGNESLANQLRTISATIKKSFNQRLWRDDHVATSIDREGNFVDFVDYDSNLMAIALNATDSEEKDKKILERIDSNPLAARVPTWVSEVIYEGEMSRPKGGTADSVCGMARIAWFNALARRKLDLPRHFRFFLHNLLTKISSDLLDRTWLPERYTIDGAPQLDRTGFYFEYPAVLLLLLYKILLGVEFGFRSIVIRPWRVNKFRIAFGEIKIHYIRCKHVKLTTHMHGSTFFLLSNMADEHKPLRYSISSSCTGQPANSMQ
;
A
#
# COMPACT_ATOMS: atom_id res chain seq x y z
N MET A 1 -4.82 5.40 -37.74
CA MET A 1 -3.83 5.56 -36.65
C MET A 1 -2.94 4.35 -36.68
N LEU A 2 -1.70 4.51 -37.16
CA LEU A 2 -0.70 3.44 -37.22
C LEU A 2 -0.18 3.20 -35.79
N ALA A 3 -0.37 1.99 -35.28
CA ALA A 3 0.21 1.54 -34.03
C ALA A 3 1.74 1.70 -34.12
N ARG A 4 2.33 2.52 -33.25
CA ARG A 4 3.78 2.46 -33.02
C ARG A 4 4.08 1.08 -32.43
N PRO A 5 5.09 0.35 -32.94
CA PRO A 5 5.48 -0.91 -32.34
C PRO A 5 5.96 -0.64 -30.92
N LEU A 6 5.34 -1.30 -29.94
CA LEU A 6 5.89 -1.42 -28.59
C LEU A 6 7.33 -1.93 -28.76
N ARG A 7 8.33 -1.18 -28.26
CA ARG A 7 9.67 -1.75 -28.04
C ARG A 7 9.50 -2.93 -27.08
N PRO A 8 10.16 -4.08 -27.29
CA PRO A 8 9.92 -5.25 -26.46
C PRO A 8 10.34 -4.96 -25.02
N LEU A 9 9.36 -4.77 -24.15
CA LEU A 9 9.50 -4.55 -22.71
C LEU A 9 9.80 -5.84 -21.94
N VAL A 10 9.69 -6.98 -22.60
CA VAL A 10 9.84 -8.31 -22.00
C VAL A 10 10.77 -9.13 -22.87
N TYR A 11 11.87 -9.59 -22.27
CA TYR A 11 12.78 -10.55 -22.90
C TYR A 11 12.39 -11.95 -22.46
N TRP A 12 12.22 -12.84 -23.43
CA TRP A 12 11.88 -14.23 -23.20
C TRP A 12 13.12 -15.07 -23.48
N SER A 13 13.64 -15.74 -22.46
CA SER A 13 14.69 -16.74 -22.62
C SER A 13 14.14 -18.08 -22.15
N ASN A 14 14.29 -19.13 -22.95
CA ASN A 14 14.09 -20.48 -22.45
C ASN A 14 15.43 -21.04 -22.03
N SER A 15 15.57 -21.39 -20.75
CA SER A 15 16.63 -22.29 -20.29
C SER A 15 16.06 -23.69 -20.19
N ILE A 16 16.53 -24.61 -21.03
CA ILE A 16 16.32 -26.03 -20.80
C ILE A 16 17.58 -26.53 -20.08
N MET A 17 17.44 -26.87 -18.81
CA MET A 17 18.55 -27.38 -18.02
C MET A 17 18.80 -28.85 -18.39
N MET A 18 19.65 -29.04 -19.39
CA MET A 18 20.22 -30.32 -19.77
C MET A 18 21.74 -30.22 -19.68
N ASP A 19 22.39 -31.23 -19.08
CA ASP A 19 23.83 -31.37 -19.17
C ASP A 19 24.25 -31.48 -20.66
N PHE A 20 24.78 -30.36 -21.19
CA PHE A 20 25.47 -30.12 -22.47
C PHE A 20 24.68 -29.93 -23.81
N VAL A 21 25.27 -29.01 -24.60
CA VAL A 21 25.15 -28.65 -26.04
C VAL A 21 24.00 -27.70 -26.46
N ARG A 22 24.40 -26.59 -27.11
CA ARG A 22 23.54 -25.50 -27.61
C ARG A 22 22.43 -26.01 -28.56
N PRO A 23 21.16 -25.66 -28.34
CA PRO A 23 20.06 -26.07 -29.22
C PRO A 23 20.11 -25.33 -30.57
N GLN A 24 19.74 -26.02 -31.66
CA GLN A 24 19.45 -25.37 -32.93
C GLN A 24 18.04 -24.75 -32.88
N GLN A 25 17.93 -23.45 -33.15
CA GLN A 25 16.66 -22.72 -33.20
C GLN A 25 16.19 -22.58 -34.64
N LYS A 26 14.95 -22.99 -34.94
CA LYS A 26 14.28 -22.64 -36.19
C LYS A 26 13.00 -21.85 -35.87
N LEU A 27 12.99 -20.57 -36.26
CA LEU A 27 11.86 -19.67 -36.12
C LEU A 27 10.97 -19.79 -37.36
N GLU A 28 9.72 -20.21 -37.20
CA GLU A 28 8.71 -20.17 -38.27
C GLU A 28 7.56 -19.24 -37.83
N THR A 29 7.32 -18.17 -38.60
CA THR A 29 6.29 -17.16 -38.29
C THR A 29 5.09 -17.35 -39.21
N TYR A 30 3.89 -17.46 -38.63
CA TYR A 30 2.63 -17.59 -39.38
C TYR A 30 1.69 -16.46 -38.97
N LYS A 31 1.18 -15.71 -39.94
CA LYS A 31 0.17 -14.67 -39.72
C LYS A 31 -1.21 -15.27 -39.98
N LYS A 32 -2.09 -15.27 -38.98
CA LYS A 32 -3.48 -15.70 -39.16
C LYS A 32 -4.31 -14.57 -39.78
N GLU A 33 -5.40 -14.94 -40.46
CA GLU A 33 -6.31 -14.00 -41.12
C GLU A 33 -7.03 -13.07 -40.12
N ASP A 34 -7.17 -13.49 -38.86
CA ASP A 34 -7.77 -12.71 -37.77
C ASP A 34 -6.85 -11.62 -37.18
N GLY A 35 -5.65 -11.44 -37.75
CA GLY A 35 -4.67 -10.47 -37.29
C GLY A 35 -3.76 -10.96 -36.15
N SER A 36 -3.95 -12.17 -35.64
CA SER A 36 -3.05 -12.78 -34.65
C SER A 36 -1.74 -13.26 -35.31
N ALA A 37 -0.63 -13.11 -34.59
CA ALA A 37 0.68 -13.60 -35.01
C ALA A 37 1.01 -14.89 -34.23
N VAL A 38 1.15 -16.01 -34.92
CA VAL A 38 1.58 -17.27 -34.33
C VAL A 38 3.06 -17.44 -34.64
N VAL A 39 3.89 -17.47 -33.60
CA VAL A 39 5.33 -17.72 -33.71
C VAL A 39 5.58 -19.16 -33.28
N VAL A 40 5.88 -20.05 -34.22
CA VAL A 40 6.21 -21.44 -33.91
C VAL A 40 7.74 -21.54 -33.75
N LEU A 41 8.18 -21.83 -32.53
CA LEU A 41 9.58 -22.07 -32.19
C LEU A 41 9.77 -23.56 -31.94
N LYS A 42 10.48 -24.24 -32.84
CA LYS A 42 10.89 -25.64 -32.65
C LYS A 42 12.29 -25.70 -32.08
N PHE A 43 12.44 -26.39 -30.95
CA PHE A 43 13.74 -26.67 -30.32
C PHE A 43 14.10 -28.13 -30.54
N LEU A 44 15.27 -28.38 -31.13
CA LEU A 44 15.86 -29.71 -31.22
C LEU A 44 17.08 -29.75 -30.31
N ALA A 45 17.04 -30.62 -29.30
CA ALA A 45 18.18 -30.90 -28.42
C ALA A 45 18.67 -32.33 -28.71
N SER A 46 19.94 -32.48 -29.09
CA SER A 46 20.55 -33.78 -29.39
C SER A 46 21.67 -34.08 -28.39
N HIS A 47 21.66 -35.26 -27.77
CA HIS A 47 22.73 -35.72 -26.89
C HIS A 47 23.63 -36.75 -27.60
N GLY A 48 24.93 -36.71 -27.31
CA GLY A 48 25.94 -37.49 -28.02
C GLY A 48 25.96 -38.98 -27.71
N VAL A 49 26.31 -39.74 -28.76
CA VAL A 49 26.82 -41.13 -28.86
C VAL A 49 25.80 -42.28 -28.87
N GLN A 50 24.56 -42.10 -28.43
CA GLN A 50 23.44 -42.94 -28.89
C GLN A 50 22.22 -42.07 -29.19
N GLU A 51 21.82 -42.03 -30.46
CA GLU A 51 20.78 -41.18 -31.04
C GLU A 51 19.37 -41.41 -30.44
N ARG A 52 19.13 -40.94 -29.22
CA ARG A 52 17.79 -40.52 -28.82
C ARG A 52 17.78 -39.00 -28.76
N ASN A 53 17.27 -38.40 -29.84
CA ASN A 53 16.99 -36.98 -29.88
C ASN A 53 15.84 -36.70 -28.93
N LEU A 54 16.14 -36.12 -27.77
CA LEU A 54 15.11 -35.61 -26.88
C LEU A 54 14.44 -34.44 -27.60
N THR A 55 13.23 -34.68 -28.09
CA THR A 55 12.48 -33.70 -28.86
C THR A 55 11.40 -33.12 -27.97
N ILE A 56 11.51 -31.83 -27.64
CA ILE A 56 10.42 -31.04 -27.08
C ILE A 56 9.83 -30.25 -28.23
N ILE A 57 8.65 -30.66 -28.70
CA ILE A 57 7.94 -29.92 -29.75
C ILE A 57 7.00 -28.96 -29.04
N MET A 58 7.22 -27.66 -29.24
CA MET A 58 6.43 -26.61 -28.63
C MET A 58 5.91 -25.63 -29.68
N THR A 59 4.73 -25.10 -29.44
CA THR A 59 4.07 -24.07 -30.24
C THR A 59 3.74 -22.90 -29.34
N TRP A 60 4.14 -21.70 -29.74
CA TRP A 60 3.79 -20.48 -29.04
C TRP A 60 2.79 -19.67 -29.85
N ALA A 61 1.89 -19.00 -29.13
CA ALA A 61 0.97 -18.05 -29.70
C ALA A 61 0.99 -16.79 -28.83
N PHE A 62 1.19 -15.65 -29.49
CA PHE A 62 1.00 -14.34 -28.88
C PHE A 62 -0.22 -13.71 -29.55
N SER A 63 -1.27 -13.54 -28.77
CA SER A 63 -2.52 -12.97 -29.27
C SER A 63 -2.73 -11.61 -28.64
N LEU A 64 -2.90 -10.59 -29.47
CA LEU A 64 -3.31 -9.25 -29.07
C LEU A 64 -4.58 -8.94 -29.86
N ALA A 65 -5.74 -8.98 -29.22
CA ALA A 65 -6.98 -8.59 -29.89
C ALA A 65 -6.95 -7.07 -30.18
N PRO A 66 -7.60 -6.59 -31.27
CA PRO A 66 -7.54 -5.18 -31.68
C PRO A 66 -7.91 -4.16 -30.59
N ASP A 67 -8.79 -4.54 -29.67
CA ASP A 67 -9.25 -3.71 -28.55
C ASP A 67 -8.73 -4.20 -27.19
N SER A 68 -7.89 -5.23 -27.18
CA SER A 68 -7.32 -5.77 -25.95
C SER A 68 -6.16 -4.91 -25.45
N ARG A 69 -6.13 -4.71 -24.14
CA ARG A 69 -4.98 -4.14 -23.44
C ARG A 69 -4.04 -5.21 -22.89
N HIS A 70 -4.21 -6.49 -23.25
CA HIS A 70 -3.26 -7.54 -22.94
C HIS A 70 -2.75 -8.27 -24.16
N VAL A 71 -1.54 -8.77 -24.00
CA VAL A 71 -1.00 -9.86 -24.78
C VAL A 71 -1.32 -11.16 -24.07
N LEU A 72 -2.10 -12.03 -24.71
CA LEU A 72 -2.25 -13.41 -24.29
C LEU A 72 -1.09 -14.22 -24.88
N PHE A 73 -0.20 -14.69 -24.02
CA PHE A 73 0.80 -15.70 -24.35
C PHE A 73 0.23 -17.08 -24.07
N GLN A 74 0.35 -17.98 -25.05
CA GLN A 74 0.00 -19.38 -24.88
C GLN A 74 1.13 -20.24 -25.44
N SER A 75 1.50 -21.28 -24.71
CA SER A 75 2.41 -22.30 -25.18
C SER A 75 1.76 -23.67 -25.01
N HIS A 76 1.95 -24.53 -26.01
CA HIS A 76 1.51 -25.91 -25.97
C HIS A 76 2.65 -26.77 -26.50
N GLY A 77 2.93 -27.89 -25.86
CA GLY A 77 4.00 -28.77 -26.32
C GLY A 77 3.82 -30.21 -25.88
N ASN A 78 4.66 -31.06 -26.45
CA ASN A 78 4.81 -32.45 -26.04
C ASN A 78 6.29 -32.74 -25.80
N VAL A 79 6.55 -33.61 -24.84
CA VAL A 79 7.89 -34.10 -24.53
C VAL A 79 7.98 -35.54 -25.03
N ASP A 80 8.88 -35.83 -25.95
CA ASP A 80 8.98 -37.17 -26.57
C ASP A 80 9.87 -38.15 -25.78
N ASP A 81 10.54 -37.72 -24.70
CA ASP A 81 11.39 -38.54 -23.83
C ASP A 81 11.36 -38.05 -22.37
N ASP A 82 11.98 -38.78 -21.45
CA ASP A 82 12.06 -38.41 -20.03
C ASP A 82 12.86 -37.09 -19.86
N VAL A 83 12.19 -36.02 -19.41
CA VAL A 83 12.84 -34.74 -19.08
C VAL A 83 12.97 -34.56 -17.57
N ARG A 84 14.14 -34.07 -17.13
CA ARG A 84 14.43 -33.76 -15.71
C ARG A 84 13.67 -32.53 -15.23
N ALA A 85 13.79 -31.43 -15.96
CA ALA A 85 13.09 -30.19 -15.71
C ALA A 85 12.89 -29.39 -17.00
N PHE A 86 11.85 -28.56 -17.02
CA PHE A 86 11.55 -27.62 -18.10
C PHE A 86 10.96 -26.37 -17.47
N LEU A 87 11.55 -25.22 -17.82
CA LEU A 87 11.28 -23.94 -17.19
C LEU A 87 10.89 -22.91 -18.26
N PHE A 88 9.95 -22.02 -17.93
CA PHE A 88 9.68 -20.80 -18.66
C PHE A 88 10.19 -19.61 -17.87
N ASP A 89 11.06 -18.78 -18.47
CA ASP A 89 11.48 -17.54 -17.83
C ASP A 89 10.83 -16.34 -18.52
N VAL A 90 10.25 -15.46 -17.70
CA VAL A 90 9.90 -14.10 -18.07
C VAL A 90 10.90 -13.19 -17.42
N LYS A 91 11.74 -12.54 -18.24
CA LYS A 91 12.64 -11.50 -17.78
C LYS A 91 12.00 -10.16 -18.07
N PHE A 92 11.84 -9.40 -17.01
CA PHE A 92 11.37 -8.04 -17.06
C PHE A 92 12.59 -7.12 -16.87
N THR A 93 12.54 -5.93 -17.48
CA THR A 93 13.43 -4.82 -17.11
C THR A 93 12.78 -3.84 -16.11
N PRO A 94 12.39 -4.27 -14.89
CA PRO A 94 12.09 -3.38 -13.80
C PRO A 94 12.96 -3.57 -12.55
N MET A 95 12.95 -2.53 -11.72
CA MET A 95 13.66 -2.47 -10.43
C MET A 95 13.00 -3.32 -9.34
N SER A 96 11.75 -3.76 -9.52
CA SER A 96 11.07 -4.64 -8.57
C SER A 96 10.08 -5.58 -9.24
N ILE A 97 9.85 -6.73 -8.59
CA ILE A 97 8.85 -7.72 -8.96
C ILE A 97 8.13 -8.22 -7.70
N THR A 98 6.81 -8.25 -7.73
CA THR A 98 5.94 -8.71 -6.64
C THR A 98 5.14 -9.91 -7.12
N GLY A 99 5.31 -11.05 -6.48
CA GLY A 99 4.50 -12.24 -6.69
C GLY A 99 3.38 -12.32 -5.65
N ILE A 100 2.15 -12.47 -6.14
CA ILE A 100 0.98 -12.77 -5.33
C ILE A 100 0.70 -14.26 -5.46
N TYR A 101 0.97 -14.97 -4.38
CA TYR A 101 0.80 -16.41 -4.24
C TYR A 101 -0.49 -16.73 -3.49
N SER A 102 -1.02 -17.93 -3.65
CA SER A 102 -2.16 -18.40 -2.85
C SER A 102 -1.86 -18.41 -1.35
N GLY A 103 -0.61 -18.63 -0.95
CA GLY A 103 -0.16 -18.61 0.44
C GLY A 103 0.54 -17.34 0.89
N GLY A 104 0.50 -16.23 0.14
CA GLY A 104 1.02 -14.95 0.61
C GLY A 104 1.56 -14.05 -0.50
N ILE A 105 2.30 -13.03 -0.13
CA ILE A 105 2.92 -12.08 -1.04
C ILE A 105 4.42 -12.10 -0.78
N GLU A 106 5.17 -12.07 -1.88
CA GLU A 106 6.61 -11.91 -1.87
C GLU A 106 6.99 -10.81 -2.86
N GLN A 107 7.92 -9.94 -2.49
CA GLN A 107 8.48 -8.96 -3.41
C GLN A 107 9.98 -9.05 -3.41
N MET A 108 10.54 -8.89 -4.61
CA MET A 108 11.96 -8.78 -4.82
C MET A 108 12.27 -7.42 -5.42
N MET A 109 13.33 -6.83 -4.89
CA MET A 109 13.95 -5.64 -5.46
C MET A 109 15.16 -6.07 -6.28
N TYR A 110 15.46 -5.31 -7.32
CA TYR A 110 16.71 -5.44 -8.04
C TYR A 110 17.87 -5.24 -7.07
N GLN A 111 18.63 -6.30 -6.84
CA GLN A 111 19.86 -6.28 -6.08
C GLN A 111 20.97 -6.99 -6.85
N ASN A 112 22.18 -6.46 -6.75
CA ASN A 112 23.36 -7.01 -7.41
C ASN A 112 23.92 -8.25 -6.71
N ASP A 113 23.53 -8.55 -5.46
CA ASP A 113 24.29 -9.49 -4.65
C ASP A 113 23.46 -10.26 -3.60
N TRP A 114 23.56 -11.60 -3.71
CA TRP A 114 23.45 -12.65 -2.69
C TRP A 114 22.08 -13.28 -2.38
N GLN A 115 20.92 -12.77 -2.78
CA GLN A 115 19.64 -13.53 -2.73
C GLN A 115 18.81 -13.26 -3.97
N ALA A 116 19.19 -13.93 -5.05
CA ALA A 116 18.69 -13.68 -6.40
C ALA A 116 17.39 -14.43 -6.73
N TYR A 117 16.92 -15.35 -5.87
CA TYR A 117 15.83 -16.26 -6.21
C TYR A 117 14.90 -16.52 -5.02
N PHE A 118 13.59 -16.48 -5.26
CA PHE A 118 12.55 -16.91 -4.35
C PHE A 118 11.65 -17.96 -5.00
N PRO A 119 11.97 -19.25 -4.85
CA PRO A 119 11.10 -20.33 -5.26
C PRO A 119 9.93 -20.53 -4.31
N SER A 120 8.72 -20.66 -4.85
CA SER A 120 7.50 -20.95 -4.11
C SER A 120 6.85 -22.25 -4.60
N SER A 121 6.27 -22.98 -3.66
CA SER A 121 5.41 -24.12 -3.93
C SER A 121 3.92 -23.78 -3.99
N ASP A 122 3.56 -22.54 -3.64
CA ASP A 122 2.20 -22.04 -3.67
C ASP A 122 1.82 -21.64 -5.09
N ASP A 123 0.52 -21.75 -5.42
CA ASP A 123 0.02 -21.29 -6.70
C ASP A 123 0.22 -19.78 -6.86
N LEU A 124 1.01 -19.40 -7.86
CA LEU A 124 1.13 -18.00 -8.28
C LEU A 124 -0.17 -17.55 -8.96
N LEU A 125 -0.82 -16.54 -8.36
CA LEU A 125 -2.06 -15.96 -8.85
C LEU A 125 -1.76 -14.82 -9.83
N GLU A 126 -0.80 -13.97 -9.48
CA GLU A 126 -0.53 -12.72 -10.17
C GLU A 126 0.91 -12.26 -9.91
N VAL A 127 1.52 -11.60 -10.90
CA VAL A 127 2.82 -10.94 -10.77
C VAL A 127 2.71 -9.51 -11.23
N PHE A 128 3.24 -8.60 -10.43
CA PHE A 128 3.46 -7.21 -10.79
C PHE A 128 4.94 -6.93 -10.91
N ALA A 129 5.34 -6.15 -11.90
CA ALA A 129 6.73 -5.75 -12.07
C ALA A 129 6.78 -4.24 -12.36
N ALA A 130 7.58 -3.48 -11.62
CA ALA A 130 7.58 -2.00 -11.66
C ALA A 130 8.95 -1.42 -12.05
N GLY A 131 9.01 -0.79 -13.23
CA GLY A 131 10.25 -0.37 -13.86
C GLY A 131 10.78 0.99 -13.46
N PRO A 132 12.01 1.33 -13.90
CA PRO A 132 12.49 2.70 -13.83
C PRO A 132 11.52 3.64 -14.54
N LYS A 133 11.69 4.96 -14.30
CA LYS A 133 10.89 6.06 -14.86
C LYS A 133 10.49 5.87 -16.34
N ASP A 134 11.36 5.29 -17.16
CA ASP A 134 11.15 5.12 -18.61
C ASP A 134 10.47 3.80 -19.04
N TYR A 135 10.24 2.86 -18.12
CA TYR A 135 9.86 1.47 -18.46
C TYR A 135 8.48 1.03 -17.95
N GLY A 136 7.81 1.81 -17.10
CA GLY A 136 6.42 1.56 -16.68
C GLY A 136 6.22 0.31 -15.80
N CYS A 137 4.97 -0.15 -15.64
CA CYS A 137 4.62 -1.35 -14.88
C CYS A 137 3.99 -2.43 -15.75
N ILE A 138 4.24 -3.70 -15.41
CA ILE A 138 3.67 -4.88 -16.08
C ILE A 138 2.93 -5.70 -15.05
N GLU A 139 1.80 -6.28 -15.47
CA GLU A 139 1.06 -7.27 -14.71
C GLU A 139 0.97 -8.56 -15.52
N VAL A 140 1.20 -9.69 -14.87
CA VAL A 140 1.11 -11.01 -15.46
C VAL A 140 0.15 -11.84 -14.63
N ILE A 141 -0.97 -12.22 -15.26
CA ILE A 141 -1.97 -13.11 -14.66
C ILE A 141 -1.84 -14.49 -15.30
N ARG A 142 -1.76 -15.52 -14.45
CA ARG A 142 -1.74 -16.91 -14.90
C ARG A 142 -3.15 -17.40 -15.20
N GLN A 143 -3.39 -17.87 -16.42
CA GLN A 143 -4.73 -18.30 -16.85
C GLN A 143 -4.99 -19.81 -16.67
N SER A 144 -3.94 -20.64 -16.61
CA SER A 144 -4.11 -22.10 -16.62
C SER A 144 -3.20 -22.86 -15.67
N SER A 145 -3.78 -23.82 -14.95
CA SER A 145 -3.07 -24.96 -14.38
C SER A 145 -2.48 -25.82 -15.52
N LEU A 146 -1.21 -26.21 -15.40
CA LEU A 146 -0.59 -27.16 -16.31
C LEU A 146 -1.43 -28.45 -16.35
N ARG A 147 -1.95 -28.80 -17.52
CA ARG A 147 -2.64 -30.08 -17.72
C ARG A 147 -1.65 -31.09 -18.30
N VAL A 148 -1.09 -31.92 -17.42
CA VAL A 148 -0.39 -33.14 -17.82
C VAL A 148 -1.46 -34.20 -18.14
N ARG A 149 -1.40 -34.78 -19.35
CA ARG A 149 -2.44 -35.70 -19.87
C ARG A 149 -2.69 -36.96 -19.04
N ASP A 150 -1.79 -37.30 -18.11
CA ASP A 150 -1.91 -38.45 -17.20
C ASP A 150 -2.86 -38.24 -16.01
N GLY A 151 -3.63 -37.14 -16.00
CA GLY A 151 -4.68 -36.89 -15.00
C GLY A 151 -4.17 -36.48 -13.62
N LYS A 152 -2.85 -36.41 -13.42
CA LYS A 152 -2.23 -35.84 -12.21
C LYS A 152 -1.74 -34.43 -12.54
N SER A 153 -2.38 -33.40 -11.96
CA SER A 153 -1.81 -32.06 -11.98
C SER A 153 -0.46 -32.07 -11.26
N SER A 154 0.61 -31.65 -11.93
CA SER A 154 1.82 -31.26 -11.22
C SER A 154 1.56 -29.89 -10.57
N ASN A 155 1.86 -29.77 -9.28
CA ASN A 155 2.00 -28.47 -8.64
C ASN A 155 3.16 -27.77 -9.35
N LEU A 156 2.85 -26.71 -10.09
CA LEU A 156 3.87 -25.87 -10.71
C LEU A 156 4.58 -25.12 -9.60
N SER A 157 5.91 -25.19 -9.58
CA SER A 157 6.70 -24.30 -8.76
C SER A 157 7.05 -23.08 -9.58
N THR A 158 6.94 -21.89 -8.99
CA THR A 158 7.41 -20.66 -9.62
C THR A 158 8.55 -20.09 -8.80
N CYS A 159 9.40 -19.31 -9.42
CA CYS A 159 10.51 -18.65 -8.79
C CYS A 159 10.55 -17.19 -9.22
N LEU A 160 10.42 -16.27 -8.28
CA LEU A 160 10.79 -14.88 -8.57
C LEU A 160 12.32 -14.81 -8.59
N PHE A 161 12.88 -13.96 -9.44
CA PHE A 161 14.33 -13.76 -9.44
C PHE A 161 14.74 -12.32 -9.72
N SER A 162 15.96 -12.01 -9.30
CA SER A 162 16.69 -10.77 -9.56
C SER A 162 18.11 -11.14 -9.99
N SER A 163 18.48 -10.79 -11.21
CA SER A 163 19.79 -11.02 -11.81
C SER A 163 20.34 -9.71 -12.37
N THR A 164 21.64 -9.61 -12.65
CA THR A 164 22.26 -8.38 -13.18
C THR A 164 21.50 -7.86 -14.41
N GLY A 165 20.87 -6.69 -14.28
CA GLY A 165 20.06 -6.06 -15.31
C GLY A 165 18.60 -6.53 -15.48
N ALA A 166 18.08 -7.47 -14.68
CA ALA A 166 16.70 -7.95 -14.82
C ALA A 166 16.10 -8.53 -13.53
N THR A 167 14.82 -8.28 -13.29
CA THR A 167 13.98 -9.10 -12.40
C THR A 167 13.09 -10.00 -13.25
N GLY A 168 12.56 -11.09 -12.69
CA GLY A 168 11.80 -12.02 -13.49
C GLY A 168 11.03 -13.06 -12.72
N LEU A 169 10.25 -13.82 -13.48
CA LEU A 169 9.49 -14.97 -13.03
C LEU A 169 9.99 -16.19 -13.81
N GLN A 170 10.35 -17.27 -13.12
CA GLN A 170 10.55 -18.59 -13.71
C GLN A 170 9.38 -19.48 -13.31
N GLU A 171 8.76 -20.18 -14.26
CA GLU A 171 7.73 -21.19 -14.00
C GLU A 171 8.26 -22.57 -14.37
N ILE A 172 8.26 -23.48 -13.42
CA ILE A 172 8.78 -24.84 -13.56
C ILE A 172 7.62 -25.71 -14.00
N VAL A 173 7.51 -25.88 -15.31
CA VAL A 173 6.51 -26.73 -15.98
C VAL A 173 6.75 -28.20 -15.61
N VAL A 174 8.01 -28.60 -15.54
CA VAL A 174 8.45 -29.98 -15.33
C VAL A 174 9.54 -30.00 -14.27
N GLY A 175 9.45 -30.95 -13.34
CA GLY A 175 10.35 -31.05 -12.20
C GLY A 175 9.79 -30.36 -10.96
N ARG A 176 10.50 -30.45 -9.84
CA ARG A 176 10.19 -29.74 -8.59
C ARG A 176 11.46 -29.26 -7.93
N LEU A 177 11.38 -28.08 -7.33
CA LEU A 177 12.46 -27.57 -6.49
C LEU A 177 12.50 -28.32 -5.16
N LYS A 178 13.71 -28.58 -4.69
CA LYS A 178 13.94 -29.24 -3.39
C LYS A 178 13.83 -28.22 -2.26
N ASN A 179 14.31 -27.00 -2.48
CA ASN A 179 14.18 -25.89 -1.56
C ASN A 179 13.15 -24.90 -2.13
N VAL A 180 11.98 -24.89 -1.53
CA VAL A 180 10.88 -23.95 -1.82
C VAL A 180 10.58 -23.13 -0.57
N ASP A 181 9.83 -22.05 -0.75
CA ASP A 181 9.33 -21.13 0.26
C ASP A 181 10.44 -20.52 1.11
N ARG A 182 11.61 -20.28 0.48
CA ARG A 182 12.76 -19.66 1.11
C ARG A 182 13.63 -18.98 0.07
N TRP A 183 14.30 -17.93 0.48
CA TRP A 183 15.27 -17.22 -0.34
C TRP A 183 16.53 -18.06 -0.57
N THR A 184 17.06 -18.04 -1.80
CA THR A 184 18.30 -18.75 -2.16
C THR A 184 19.23 -17.89 -3.01
N THR A 185 20.53 -18.14 -2.83
CA THR A 185 21.62 -17.54 -3.60
C THR A 185 21.88 -18.31 -4.89
N CYS A 186 21.48 -19.58 -4.91
CA CYS A 186 21.79 -20.48 -6.00
C CYS A 186 20.90 -20.12 -7.18
N ASP A 187 21.55 -19.89 -8.33
CA ASP A 187 20.86 -20.03 -9.61
C ASP A 187 20.11 -21.37 -9.57
N LEU A 188 18.85 -21.38 -10.00
CA LEU A 188 18.10 -22.62 -10.11
C LEU A 188 18.89 -23.65 -10.93
N GLU A 189 19.76 -23.20 -11.85
CA GLU A 189 20.72 -24.03 -12.59
C GLU A 189 21.68 -24.87 -11.73
N GLN A 190 21.88 -24.52 -10.45
CA GLN A 190 22.77 -25.19 -9.50
C GLN A 190 22.04 -25.93 -8.37
N GLU A 191 20.71 -25.80 -8.24
CA GLU A 191 19.91 -26.51 -7.23
C GLU A 191 19.64 -27.98 -7.63
N ASP A 192 19.69 -28.89 -6.65
CA ASP A 192 19.25 -30.28 -6.80
C ASP A 192 17.71 -30.33 -7.00
N PHE A 193 17.22 -30.30 -8.25
CA PHE A 193 15.80 -30.59 -8.52
C PHE A 193 15.45 -31.99 -8.03
N ARG A 194 14.32 -32.14 -7.31
CA ARG A 194 13.72 -33.47 -7.10
C ARG A 194 13.09 -33.89 -8.42
N CYS A 195 13.81 -34.71 -9.18
CA CYS A 195 13.35 -35.27 -10.43
C CYS A 195 12.18 -36.24 -10.18
N SER A 196 10.95 -35.78 -10.36
CA SER A 196 9.92 -36.66 -10.90
C SER A 196 10.13 -36.66 -12.42
N LYS A 197 10.73 -37.73 -12.97
CA LYS A 197 10.79 -37.92 -14.42
C LYS A 197 9.39 -37.73 -14.98
N LEU A 198 9.23 -36.79 -15.92
CA LEU A 198 8.00 -36.79 -16.69
C LEU A 198 8.05 -37.95 -17.67
N PRO A 199 7.01 -38.80 -17.74
CA PRO A 199 6.93 -39.84 -18.74
C PRO A 199 7.02 -39.24 -20.15
N CYS A 200 7.68 -39.97 -21.05
CA CYS A 200 7.60 -39.69 -22.48
C CYS A 200 6.13 -39.53 -22.93
N PHE A 201 5.92 -38.69 -23.93
CA PHE A 201 4.61 -38.30 -24.48
C PHE A 201 3.74 -37.44 -23.56
N THR A 202 4.31 -36.81 -22.54
CA THR A 202 3.61 -35.81 -21.75
C THR A 202 3.30 -34.57 -22.60
N SER A 203 2.00 -34.26 -22.75
CA SER A 203 1.56 -32.98 -23.30
C SER A 203 1.43 -31.93 -22.20
N PHE A 204 1.81 -30.69 -22.50
CA PHE A 204 1.63 -29.54 -21.61
C PHE A 204 0.96 -28.38 -22.34
N SER A 205 0.23 -27.57 -21.57
CA SER A 205 -0.34 -26.29 -21.99
C SER A 205 -0.07 -25.26 -20.92
N HIS A 206 0.35 -24.07 -21.31
CA HIS A 206 0.62 -22.96 -20.42
C HIS A 206 0.11 -21.66 -21.05
N SER A 207 -0.40 -20.76 -20.22
CA SER A 207 -0.94 -19.49 -20.69
C SER A 207 -0.84 -18.37 -19.65
N TRP A 208 -0.41 -17.22 -20.13
CA TRP A 208 -0.26 -15.98 -19.38
C TRP A 208 -1.00 -14.87 -20.09
N MET A 209 -1.73 -14.06 -19.34
CA MET A 209 -2.16 -12.76 -19.81
C MET A 209 -1.19 -11.73 -19.27
N ILE A 210 -0.59 -10.99 -20.18
CA ILE A 210 0.39 -9.97 -19.89
C ILE A 210 -0.25 -8.67 -20.24
N PHE A 211 -0.48 -7.88 -19.22
CA PHE A 211 -1.00 -6.57 -19.38
C PHE A 211 0.17 -5.58 -19.27
N PRO A 212 0.17 -4.50 -20.07
CA PRO A 212 0.55 -3.17 -19.60
C PRO A 212 -0.24 -2.71 -18.35
N ASN A 213 -0.61 -3.65 -17.46
CA ASN A 213 -1.60 -3.68 -16.39
C ASN A 213 -3.09 -3.84 -16.82
N GLU A 214 -3.87 -4.74 -16.18
CA GLU A 214 -5.32 -4.97 -16.44
C GLU A 214 -6.15 -3.72 -16.21
N TRP A 215 -5.60 -2.87 -15.37
CA TRP A 215 -6.13 -1.58 -15.04
C TRP A 215 -5.48 -0.53 -15.92
N SER A 216 -6.17 0.58 -16.11
CA SER A 216 -5.74 1.62 -17.04
C SER A 216 -4.55 2.44 -16.53
N TYR A 217 -3.38 1.82 -16.40
CA TYR A 217 -2.13 2.45 -16.00
C TYR A 217 -1.25 2.68 -17.24
N PRO A 218 -0.27 3.61 -17.21
CA PRO A 218 0.52 3.99 -18.34
C PRO A 218 1.87 3.33 -18.20
N VAL A 219 2.16 2.52 -19.19
CA VAL A 219 3.53 2.18 -19.52
C VAL A 219 4.10 3.40 -20.24
N SER A 220 4.91 4.19 -19.51
CA SER A 220 5.93 5.14 -19.98
C SER A 220 5.57 6.24 -21.01
N ALA A 221 4.33 6.38 -21.47
CA ALA A 221 3.97 7.33 -22.54
C ALA A 221 3.68 8.77 -22.07
N VAL A 222 3.81 9.08 -20.78
CA VAL A 222 3.53 10.43 -20.22
C VAL A 222 4.76 11.35 -20.27
N ILE A 223 5.94 10.80 -20.55
CA ILE A 223 7.19 11.56 -20.62
C ILE A 223 7.57 11.70 -22.11
N ASP A 224 6.89 12.59 -22.84
CA ASP A 224 7.42 13.03 -24.14
C ASP A 224 8.53 14.06 -23.86
N ASP A 225 9.78 13.67 -24.16
CA ASP A 225 11.04 14.39 -23.92
C ASP A 225 11.08 15.83 -24.51
N LYS A 226 10.06 16.19 -25.31
CA LYS A 226 9.96 17.49 -25.97
C LYS A 226 9.47 18.64 -25.07
N THR A 227 9.07 18.38 -23.82
CA THR A 227 8.76 19.45 -22.85
C THR A 227 9.89 19.73 -21.86
N SER A 228 11.12 19.41 -22.22
CA SER A 228 12.38 19.66 -21.47
C SER A 228 12.68 21.15 -21.13
N GLN A 229 11.70 22.05 -21.24
CA GLN A 229 11.78 23.44 -20.79
C GLN A 229 10.70 23.87 -19.78
N GLY A 230 9.84 22.99 -19.28
CA GLY A 230 8.80 23.38 -18.32
C GLY A 230 8.66 22.37 -17.19
N VAL A 231 8.85 22.86 -15.96
CA VAL A 231 8.46 22.20 -14.71
C VAL A 231 7.18 21.38 -14.90
N TYR A 232 7.24 20.10 -14.56
CA TYR A 232 6.12 19.17 -14.66
C TYR A 232 4.88 19.73 -13.94
N SER A 233 3.93 20.34 -14.67
CA SER A 233 2.65 20.76 -14.12
C SER A 233 1.68 19.56 -14.13
N PHE A 234 2.03 18.51 -13.37
CA PHE A 234 1.16 17.35 -13.12
C PHE A 234 -0.24 17.76 -12.65
N PHE A 235 -0.30 18.93 -12.00
CA PHE A 235 -1.52 19.52 -11.49
C PHE A 235 -1.61 20.97 -11.93
N GLU A 236 -2.13 21.19 -13.13
CA GLU A 236 -2.54 22.52 -13.56
C GLU A 236 -3.84 22.92 -12.86
N LEU A 237 -3.88 24.16 -12.37
CA LEU A 237 -5.15 24.81 -12.08
C LEU A 237 -5.73 25.33 -13.40
N SER A 238 -6.99 25.04 -13.69
CA SER A 238 -7.73 25.80 -14.71
C SER A 238 -7.90 27.26 -14.26
N GLU A 239 -8.30 28.13 -15.19
CA GLU A 239 -8.49 29.57 -14.94
C GLU A 239 -9.47 29.85 -13.77
N ASP A 240 -10.39 28.92 -13.52
CA ASP A 240 -11.35 28.94 -12.40
C ASP A 240 -10.78 28.38 -11.08
N GLY A 241 -9.48 28.10 -11.02
CA GLY A 241 -8.79 27.60 -9.82
C GLY A 241 -9.11 26.15 -9.46
N LEU A 242 -9.55 25.35 -10.44
CA LEU A 242 -9.85 23.92 -10.25
C LEU A 242 -8.70 23.05 -10.71
N ALA A 243 -8.41 21.97 -9.98
CA ALA A 243 -7.39 21.04 -10.41
C ALA A 243 -7.84 20.32 -11.68
N LYS A 244 -7.08 20.48 -12.77
CA LYS A 244 -7.14 19.62 -13.94
C LYS A 244 -6.49 18.29 -13.57
N VAL A 245 -7.28 17.42 -12.96
CA VAL A 245 -6.87 16.03 -12.82
C VAL A 245 -7.00 15.39 -14.20
N SER A 246 -5.89 15.39 -14.92
CA SER A 246 -5.65 14.48 -16.03
C SER A 246 -5.85 13.06 -15.48
N SER A 247 -7.05 12.53 -15.66
CA SER A 247 -7.58 11.39 -14.91
C SER A 247 -6.81 10.09 -15.12
N LEU A 248 -5.89 10.04 -16.08
CA LEU A 248 -5.01 8.89 -16.26
C LEU A 248 -3.73 9.07 -15.44
N GLU A 249 -3.00 10.18 -15.55
CA GLU A 249 -1.65 10.35 -14.96
C GLU A 249 -1.62 10.24 -13.43
N MET A 250 -2.65 10.73 -12.74
CA MET A 250 -2.71 10.68 -11.28
C MET A 250 -3.03 9.27 -10.76
N ILE A 251 -3.97 8.58 -11.42
CA ILE A 251 -4.32 7.18 -11.14
C ILE A 251 -3.09 6.31 -11.41
N SER A 252 -2.44 6.56 -12.53
CA SER A 252 -1.25 5.89 -12.98
C SER A 252 -0.07 5.96 -12.00
N SER A 253 0.29 7.15 -11.54
CA SER A 253 1.34 7.31 -10.53
C SER A 253 0.93 6.66 -9.21
N ALA A 254 -0.32 6.88 -8.78
CA ALA A 254 -0.85 6.24 -7.58
C ALA A 254 -0.76 4.72 -7.66
N ILE A 255 -1.09 4.10 -8.80
CA ILE A 255 -1.06 2.65 -8.87
C ILE A 255 0.35 2.08 -9.05
N SER A 256 1.23 2.69 -9.82
CA SER A 256 2.65 2.29 -9.79
C SER A 256 3.19 2.30 -8.36
N ILE A 257 2.80 3.30 -7.57
CA ILE A 257 3.17 3.43 -6.17
C ILE A 257 2.46 2.37 -5.30
N TYR A 258 1.18 2.11 -5.54
CA TYR A 258 0.40 1.06 -4.87
C TYR A 258 0.96 -0.35 -5.13
N THR A 259 1.29 -0.72 -6.37
CA THR A 259 1.86 -2.03 -6.69
C THR A 259 3.18 -2.27 -5.96
N ASN A 260 3.90 -1.19 -5.67
CA ASN A 260 5.11 -1.21 -4.85
C ASN A 260 4.81 -1.27 -3.35
N LEU A 261 3.71 -0.68 -2.88
CA LEU A 261 3.24 -0.87 -1.51
C LEU A 261 2.85 -2.32 -1.25
N VAL A 262 2.30 -3.03 -2.25
CA VAL A 262 1.84 -4.43 -2.05
C VAL A 262 2.94 -5.31 -1.46
N GLY A 263 4.18 -5.20 -1.91
CA GLY A 263 5.22 -6.08 -1.39
C GLY A 263 5.97 -5.57 -0.16
N ILE A 264 5.43 -4.57 0.55
CA ILE A 264 5.70 -4.47 1.98
C ILE A 264 4.97 -5.56 2.76
N LEU A 265 3.92 -6.19 2.18
CA LEU A 265 3.26 -7.35 2.77
C LEU A 265 4.16 -8.57 2.64
N ASN A 266 4.79 -8.94 3.74
CA ASN A 266 5.51 -10.19 3.91
C ASN A 266 4.56 -11.17 4.55
N SER A 267 3.79 -11.85 3.72
CA SER A 267 2.78 -12.82 4.18
C SER A 267 3.04 -14.22 3.66
N HIS A 268 4.04 -14.41 2.79
CA HIS A 268 4.42 -15.72 2.30
C HIS A 268 5.13 -16.55 3.38
N ARG A 269 5.05 -17.88 3.30
CA ARG A 269 5.83 -18.77 4.17
C ARG A 269 7.34 -18.57 3.99
N GLY A 270 8.08 -18.69 5.10
CA GLY A 270 9.54 -18.57 5.13
C GLY A 270 10.01 -17.14 4.95
N SER A 271 9.08 -16.19 5.03
CA SER A 271 9.36 -14.82 4.69
C SER A 271 10.24 -14.10 5.70
N VAL A 272 9.99 -14.41 6.96
CA VAL A 272 10.56 -13.76 8.14
C VAL A 272 11.09 -14.80 9.11
N VAL A 273 10.32 -15.86 9.34
CA VAL A 273 10.73 -17.03 10.13
C VAL A 273 10.73 -18.25 9.22
N ASP A 274 11.83 -18.99 9.24
CA ASP A 274 12.04 -20.15 8.40
C ASP A 274 10.90 -21.17 8.56
N GLY A 275 10.24 -21.50 7.46
CA GLY A 275 9.16 -22.48 7.41
C GLY A 275 7.81 -22.00 7.96
N GLU A 276 7.72 -20.78 8.50
CA GLU A 276 6.47 -20.25 9.05
C GLU A 276 5.84 -19.22 8.13
N GLN A 277 4.51 -19.27 8.03
CA GLN A 277 3.74 -18.20 7.43
C GLN A 277 3.42 -17.17 8.51
N ILE A 278 3.90 -15.96 8.31
CA ILE A 278 3.75 -14.86 9.25
C ILE A 278 3.22 -13.67 8.47
N ASP A 279 2.02 -13.19 8.81
CA ASP A 279 1.42 -12.03 8.15
C ASP A 279 2.01 -10.73 8.71
N GLN A 280 2.90 -10.11 7.95
CA GLN A 280 3.61 -8.90 8.37
C GLN A 280 3.71 -7.83 7.28
N ILE A 281 3.93 -6.60 7.73
CA ILE A 281 4.38 -5.45 6.96
C ILE A 281 5.85 -5.22 7.31
N ALA A 282 6.70 -5.19 6.30
CA ALA A 282 8.07 -4.75 6.46
C ALA A 282 8.21 -3.24 6.38
N THR A 283 9.15 -2.75 7.18
CA THR A 283 9.57 -1.35 7.20
C THR A 283 10.35 -0.91 5.95
N GLY A 284 10.64 -1.86 5.05
CA GLY A 284 11.17 -1.63 3.72
C GLY A 284 10.67 -2.72 2.80
N ILE A 285 10.97 -2.63 1.51
CA ILE A 285 10.35 -3.48 0.48
C ILE A 285 11.00 -4.89 0.39
N ARG A 286 11.79 -5.22 1.42
CA ARG A 286 12.19 -6.57 1.84
C ARG A 286 12.95 -7.41 0.80
N HIS A 287 14.17 -7.09 0.40
CA HIS A 287 15.22 -6.54 1.24
C HIS A 287 16.23 -5.83 0.36
N PRO A 288 16.38 -4.51 0.51
CA PRO A 288 17.58 -3.84 0.04
C PRO A 288 18.68 -3.98 1.12
N ASP A 289 18.92 -5.24 1.54
CA ASP A 289 19.74 -5.74 2.65
C ASP A 289 19.57 -5.14 4.07
N ARG A 290 18.32 -4.72 4.33
CA ARG A 290 17.57 -4.91 5.60
C ARG A 290 17.36 -3.71 6.53
N GLY A 291 16.91 -2.56 6.01
CA GLY A 291 16.15 -1.54 6.75
C GLY A 291 16.24 -1.58 8.29
N TYR A 292 15.17 -2.01 8.98
CA TYR A 292 15.14 -2.17 10.44
C TYR A 292 15.42 -3.61 10.93
N GLN A 293 16.30 -4.35 10.27
CA GLN A 293 16.68 -5.74 10.62
C GLN A 293 15.46 -6.69 10.66
N ASP A 294 15.30 -7.43 11.75
CA ASP A 294 14.22 -8.39 11.99
C ASP A 294 12.97 -7.73 12.61
N MET A 295 12.83 -6.40 12.53
CA MET A 295 11.70 -5.67 13.10
C MET A 295 10.59 -5.41 12.07
N TYR A 296 9.35 -5.77 12.42
CA TYR A 296 8.19 -5.76 11.52
C TYR A 296 6.91 -5.32 12.24
N ASN A 297 5.85 -5.04 11.47
CA ASN A 297 4.51 -4.72 12.02
C ASN A 297 4.53 -3.59 13.04
N PHE A 298 5.25 -2.53 12.72
CA PHE A 298 5.23 -1.29 13.47
C PHE A 298 3.84 -0.69 13.42
N PHE A 299 2.98 -1.04 14.38
CA PHE A 299 1.62 -0.47 14.50
C PHE A 299 1.65 0.93 15.12
N ASP A 300 2.76 1.62 14.97
CA ASP A 300 2.90 3.07 14.99
C ASP A 300 2.41 3.62 13.60
N PRO A 301 2.75 4.86 13.16
CA PRO A 301 2.25 5.35 11.87
C PRO A 301 2.66 4.48 10.67
N ASP A 302 3.69 3.64 10.75
CA ASP A 302 4.23 2.85 9.64
C ASP A 302 3.19 1.86 9.10
N SER A 303 2.68 0.96 9.94
CA SER A 303 1.64 0.01 9.54
C SER A 303 0.30 0.72 9.36
N PHE A 304 0.04 1.80 10.10
CA PHE A 304 -1.19 2.59 9.93
C PHE A 304 -1.34 3.08 8.49
N PHE A 305 -0.37 3.84 7.98
CA PHE A 305 -0.44 4.40 6.63
C PHE A 305 -0.38 3.31 5.56
N SER A 306 0.47 2.31 5.75
CA SER A 306 0.60 1.17 4.86
C SER A 306 -0.70 0.42 4.68
N VAL A 307 -1.32 0.01 5.80
CA VAL A 307 -2.59 -0.73 5.76
C VAL A 307 -3.68 0.14 5.16
N GLN A 308 -3.79 1.40 5.56
CA GLN A 308 -4.78 2.34 5.01
C GLN A 308 -4.64 2.46 3.48
N ALA A 309 -3.42 2.55 2.96
CA ALA A 309 -3.18 2.61 1.53
C ALA A 309 -3.44 1.26 0.84
N LEU A 310 -3.06 0.13 1.44
CA LEU A 310 -3.32 -1.21 0.92
C LEU A 310 -4.81 -1.55 0.88
N LEU A 311 -5.57 -1.03 1.84
CA LEU A 311 -7.01 -1.09 1.85
C LEU A 311 -7.62 -0.40 0.64
N LEU A 312 -6.98 0.61 0.03
CA LEU A 312 -7.43 1.30 -1.18
C LEU A 312 -7.11 0.56 -2.49
N SER A 313 -6.53 -0.63 -2.40
CA SER A 313 -6.27 -1.52 -3.55
C SER A 313 -7.50 -1.93 -4.35
N GLY A 314 -8.59 -2.18 -3.64
CA GLY A 314 -9.75 -2.86 -4.18
C GLY A 314 -9.59 -4.37 -4.37
N SER A 315 -8.41 -4.92 -4.10
CA SER A 315 -8.18 -6.36 -4.24
C SER A 315 -8.64 -7.08 -2.99
N ARG A 316 -9.62 -7.97 -3.15
CA ARG A 316 -10.10 -8.83 -2.05
C ARG A 316 -8.98 -9.66 -1.45
N TYR A 317 -8.02 -10.10 -2.27
CA TYR A 317 -6.86 -10.83 -1.79
C TYR A 317 -6.00 -9.95 -0.88
N ILE A 318 -5.69 -8.73 -1.31
CA ILE A 318 -4.90 -7.77 -0.52
C ILE A 318 -5.63 -7.36 0.76
N HIS A 319 -6.95 -7.19 0.70
CA HIS A 319 -7.77 -6.97 1.89
C HIS A 319 -7.65 -8.13 2.87
N GLU A 320 -7.69 -9.37 2.41
CA GLU A 320 -7.49 -10.53 3.29
C GLU A 320 -6.09 -10.55 3.91
N GLN A 321 -5.04 -10.24 3.13
CA GLN A 321 -3.68 -10.14 3.69
C GLN A 321 -3.58 -9.04 4.76
N VAL A 322 -4.16 -7.86 4.49
CA VAL A 322 -4.29 -6.79 5.48
C VAL A 322 -5.04 -7.25 6.73
N ARG A 323 -6.15 -7.97 6.57
CA ARG A 323 -6.94 -8.51 7.69
C ARG A 323 -6.06 -9.36 8.60
N ARG A 324 -5.25 -10.25 8.03
CA ARG A 324 -4.36 -11.13 8.78
C ARG A 324 -3.26 -10.36 9.51
N VAL A 325 -2.71 -9.30 8.93
CA VAL A 325 -1.77 -8.40 9.62
C VAL A 325 -2.44 -7.76 10.84
N ILE A 326 -3.68 -7.26 10.70
CA ILE A 326 -4.46 -6.69 11.81
C ILE A 326 -4.73 -7.76 12.89
N GLU A 327 -5.19 -8.94 12.49
CA GLU A 327 -5.50 -10.06 13.39
C GLU A 327 -4.26 -10.56 14.13
N ARG A 328 -3.09 -10.59 13.48
CA ARG A 328 -1.83 -10.95 14.11
C ARG A 328 -1.53 -10.02 15.28
N SER A 329 -1.54 -8.70 15.07
CA SER A 329 -1.30 -7.75 16.16
C SER A 329 -2.37 -7.85 17.26
N GLY A 330 -3.63 -8.10 16.86
CA GLY A 330 -4.74 -8.34 17.80
C GLY A 330 -4.56 -9.58 18.66
N PHE A 331 -4.01 -10.67 18.10
CA PHE A 331 -3.75 -11.92 18.81
C PHE A 331 -2.75 -11.75 19.97
N TYR A 332 -1.80 -10.82 19.82
CA TYR A 332 -0.78 -10.53 20.83
C TYR A 332 -1.13 -9.34 21.74
N ILE A 333 -2.38 -8.86 21.71
CA ILE A 333 -2.84 -7.89 22.71
C ILE A 333 -2.63 -8.49 24.11
N CYS A 334 -2.02 -7.69 24.98
CA CYS A 334 -1.71 -8.10 26.33
C CYS A 334 -3.01 -8.31 27.13
N MET A 335 -3.47 -9.54 27.31
CA MET A 335 -4.76 -9.80 27.98
C MET A 335 -4.69 -9.67 29.50
N ASN A 336 -3.48 -9.74 30.08
CA ASN A 336 -3.22 -9.55 31.50
C ASN A 336 -1.94 -8.72 31.66
N SER A 337 -1.92 -7.78 32.60
CA SER A 337 -0.71 -7.02 32.90
C SER A 337 0.42 -7.95 33.35
N THR A 338 1.61 -7.74 32.78
CA THR A 338 2.85 -8.45 33.11
C THR A 338 3.97 -7.44 33.42
N GLN A 339 5.19 -7.92 33.60
CA GLN A 339 6.36 -7.04 33.70
C GLN A 339 6.68 -6.33 32.37
N VAL A 340 6.24 -6.89 31.23
CA VAL A 340 6.62 -6.43 29.88
C VAL A 340 5.50 -5.62 29.20
N CYS A 341 4.23 -5.87 29.55
CA CYS A 341 3.09 -5.21 28.94
C CYS A 341 1.96 -4.94 29.95
N SER A 342 1.12 -3.97 29.66
CA SER A 342 -0.08 -3.67 30.44
C SER A 342 -1.33 -4.26 29.78
N LYS A 343 -2.34 -4.64 30.56
CA LYS A 343 -3.61 -5.15 30.01
C LYS A 343 -4.16 -4.20 28.93
N GLY A 344 -4.52 -4.77 27.78
CA GLY A 344 -5.03 -4.07 26.61
C GLY A 344 -3.98 -3.47 25.69
N GLN A 345 -2.70 -3.45 26.07
CA GLN A 345 -1.65 -2.90 25.23
C GLN A 345 -1.45 -3.73 23.95
N VAL A 346 -1.45 -3.07 22.80
CA VAL A 346 -1.11 -3.65 21.49
C VAL A 346 0.42 -3.65 21.34
N PRO A 347 1.05 -4.70 20.78
CA PRO A 347 2.48 -4.65 20.46
C PRO A 347 2.82 -3.46 19.58
N HIS A 348 3.91 -2.76 19.91
CA HIS A 348 4.46 -1.70 19.08
C HIS A 348 4.97 -2.27 17.76
N HIS A 349 5.76 -3.33 17.83
CA HIS A 349 6.32 -4.03 16.69
C HIS A 349 6.61 -5.48 17.07
N PHE A 350 7.11 -6.24 16.11
CA PHE A 350 7.59 -7.60 16.32
C PHE A 350 9.08 -7.66 15.99
N VAL A 351 9.83 -8.42 16.78
CA VAL A 351 11.18 -8.89 16.42
C VAL A 351 11.03 -10.34 16.01
N LYS A 352 11.10 -10.61 14.70
CA LYS A 352 10.69 -11.88 14.09
C LYS A 352 9.23 -12.21 14.42
N ASP A 353 9.02 -13.21 15.27
CA ASP A 353 7.72 -13.66 15.75
C ASP A 353 7.35 -13.13 17.14
N GLN A 354 8.29 -12.48 17.84
CA GLN A 354 8.11 -12.04 19.23
C GLN A 354 7.54 -10.62 19.30
N PRO A 355 6.44 -10.37 20.04
CA PRO A 355 5.89 -9.03 20.20
C PRO A 355 6.77 -8.18 21.13
N VAL A 356 6.93 -6.90 20.77
CA VAL A 356 7.58 -5.87 21.59
C VAL A 356 6.56 -4.77 21.85
N PHE A 357 6.38 -4.41 23.12
CA PHE A 357 5.34 -3.46 23.56
C PHE A 357 5.86 -2.04 23.81
N HIS A 358 7.17 -1.84 23.73
CA HIS A 358 7.83 -0.56 23.91
C HIS A 358 8.38 -0.05 22.58
N ALA A 359 8.42 1.27 22.45
CA ALA A 359 9.03 1.92 21.32
C ALA A 359 10.55 1.71 21.29
N ILE A 360 11.17 2.06 20.16
CA ILE A 360 12.63 2.03 20.03
C ILE A 360 13.30 3.00 21.02
N SER A 361 12.62 4.10 21.39
CA SER A 361 13.06 5.01 22.46
C SER A 361 13.03 4.38 23.86
N GLY A 362 12.35 3.24 24.02
CA GLY A 362 12.07 2.57 25.30
C GLY A 362 10.75 2.99 25.95
N GLU A 363 10.06 3.98 25.38
CA GLU A 363 8.82 4.51 25.95
C GLU A 363 7.63 3.58 25.71
N ARG A 364 6.68 3.61 26.65
CA ARG A 364 5.35 3.04 26.42
C ARG A 364 4.57 4.09 25.65
N GLN A 365 4.05 3.72 24.48
CA GLN A 365 3.27 4.63 23.65
C GLN A 365 1.82 4.16 23.56
N THR A 366 0.92 5.11 23.40
CA THR A 366 -0.50 4.88 23.08
C THR A 366 -0.75 4.66 21.59
N GLY A 367 0.20 5.05 20.73
CA GLY A 367 0.14 4.93 19.27
C GLY A 367 -0.33 3.56 18.77
N PRO A 368 0.31 2.45 19.19
CA PRO A 368 -0.10 1.10 18.79
C PRO A 368 -1.58 0.80 18.98
N ASN A 369 -2.14 1.17 20.14
CA ASN A 369 -3.55 1.01 20.43
C ASN A 369 -4.43 1.89 19.55
N VAL A 370 -4.08 3.18 19.41
CA VAL A 370 -4.86 4.13 18.60
C VAL A 370 -4.91 3.69 17.13
N PHE A 371 -3.75 3.42 16.54
CA PHE A 371 -3.66 3.10 15.11
C PHE A 371 -4.23 1.74 14.79
N TRP A 372 -4.03 0.73 15.64
CA TRP A 372 -4.61 -0.60 15.43
C TRP A 372 -6.14 -0.56 15.47
N ILE A 373 -6.73 0.18 16.42
CA ILE A 373 -8.19 0.34 16.52
C ILE A 373 -8.72 1.07 15.27
N LEU A 374 -8.15 2.23 14.92
CA LEU A 374 -8.59 2.99 13.74
C LEU A 374 -8.45 2.19 12.44
N THR A 375 -7.37 1.41 12.30
CA THR A 375 -7.15 0.53 11.15
C THR A 375 -8.19 -0.59 11.07
N SER A 376 -8.55 -1.18 12.22
CA SER A 376 -9.60 -2.21 12.29
C SER A 376 -10.97 -1.66 11.90
N ILE A 377 -11.30 -0.45 12.38
CA ILE A 377 -12.53 0.25 12.03
C ILE A 377 -12.56 0.54 10.52
N GLU A 378 -11.46 1.07 9.97
CA GLU A 378 -11.37 1.39 8.55
C GLU A 378 -11.46 0.14 7.67
N PHE A 379 -10.79 -0.95 8.04
CA PHE A 379 -10.90 -2.24 7.34
C PHE A 379 -12.38 -2.64 7.21
N ALA A 380 -13.15 -2.57 8.30
CA ALA A 380 -14.55 -2.95 8.29
C ALA A 380 -15.42 -2.00 7.46
N LYS A 381 -15.12 -0.70 7.47
CA LYS A 381 -15.80 0.31 6.64
C LYS A 381 -15.57 0.07 5.15
N ILE A 382 -14.32 -0.13 4.76
CA ILE A 382 -13.88 -0.29 3.37
C ILE A 382 -14.34 -1.63 2.78
N THR A 383 -14.19 -2.72 3.54
CA THR A 383 -14.52 -4.08 3.07
C THR A 383 -15.98 -4.47 3.31
N ALA A 384 -16.73 -3.63 4.04
CA ALA A 384 -18.06 -3.93 4.55
C ALA A 384 -18.12 -5.23 5.39
N ASN A 385 -17.00 -5.70 5.96
CA ASN A 385 -16.94 -6.93 6.74
C ASN A 385 -17.39 -6.69 8.20
N TYR A 386 -18.69 -6.42 8.37
CA TYR A 386 -19.28 -6.11 9.67
C TYR A 386 -19.34 -7.32 10.61
N THR A 387 -19.42 -8.53 10.07
CA THR A 387 -19.34 -9.77 10.87
C THR A 387 -17.98 -9.86 11.55
N TRP A 388 -16.90 -9.61 10.80
CA TRP A 388 -15.56 -9.65 11.36
C TRP A 388 -15.37 -8.62 12.48
N ILE A 389 -15.69 -7.35 12.25
CA ILE A 389 -15.46 -6.34 13.31
C ILE A 389 -16.33 -6.61 14.54
N SER A 390 -17.54 -7.13 14.37
CA SER A 390 -18.37 -7.58 15.51
C SER A 390 -17.69 -8.67 16.34
N GLN A 391 -16.96 -9.58 15.70
CA GLN A 391 -16.18 -10.62 16.39
C GLN A 391 -14.93 -10.05 17.06
N GLN A 392 -14.35 -8.98 16.49
CA GLN A 392 -13.19 -8.29 17.06
C GLN A 392 -13.54 -7.30 18.18
N LEU A 393 -14.81 -6.92 18.35
CA LEU A 393 -15.25 -5.93 19.35
C LEU A 393 -14.71 -6.19 20.77
N PRO A 394 -14.70 -7.43 21.31
CA PRO A 394 -14.12 -7.68 22.63
C PRO A 394 -12.65 -7.26 22.73
N LEU A 395 -11.82 -7.59 21.73
CA LEU A 395 -10.41 -7.19 21.69
C LEU A 395 -10.26 -5.68 21.49
N LEU A 396 -11.06 -5.09 20.60
CA LEU A 396 -11.08 -3.65 20.36
C LEU A 396 -11.43 -2.86 21.64
N ARG A 397 -12.41 -3.34 22.42
CA ARG A 397 -12.77 -2.75 23.71
C ARG A 397 -11.66 -2.88 24.74
N THR A 398 -10.97 -4.02 24.80
CA THR A 398 -9.81 -4.21 25.68
C THR A 398 -8.65 -3.30 25.28
N ALA A 399 -8.40 -3.11 23.99
CA ALA A 399 -7.41 -2.14 23.51
C ALA A 399 -7.79 -0.69 23.82
N LEU A 400 -9.08 -0.35 23.73
CA LEU A 400 -9.59 0.97 24.12
C LEU A 400 -9.50 1.20 25.64
N GLU A 401 -9.78 0.19 26.45
CA GLU A 401 -9.67 0.24 27.92
C GLU A 401 -8.25 0.63 28.35
N TYR A 402 -7.21 0.12 27.68
CA TYR A 402 -5.82 0.54 27.93
C TYR A 402 -5.63 2.05 27.78
N LEU A 403 -6.20 2.66 26.74
CA LEU A 403 -6.14 4.11 26.52
C LEU A 403 -6.94 4.86 27.58
N LEU A 404 -8.15 4.39 27.90
CA LEU A 404 -9.04 5.02 28.87
C LEU A 404 -8.54 4.91 30.31
N ASN A 405 -7.68 3.93 30.63
CA ASN A 405 -7.01 3.87 31.93
C ASN A 405 -6.05 5.05 32.16
N GLY A 406 -5.62 5.73 31.09
CA GLY A 406 -4.88 6.98 31.17
C GLY A 406 -5.76 8.21 31.37
N PHE A 407 -7.08 8.09 31.31
CA PHE A 407 -8.00 9.23 31.46
C PHE A 407 -7.98 9.73 32.90
N ASP A 408 -7.53 10.97 33.07
CA ASP A 408 -7.51 11.66 34.35
C ASP A 408 -8.76 12.55 34.43
N GLU A 409 -9.71 12.20 35.31
CA GLU A 409 -11.00 12.90 35.41
C GLU A 409 -10.86 14.35 35.88
N ASP A 410 -9.85 14.65 36.72
CA ASP A 410 -9.62 15.99 37.27
C ASP A 410 -9.00 16.93 36.22
N VAL A 411 -8.09 16.39 35.40
CA VAL A 411 -7.51 17.14 34.28
C VAL A 411 -8.45 17.14 33.07
N GLY A 412 -9.22 16.07 32.89
CA GLY A 412 -10.06 15.81 31.72
C GLY A 412 -9.25 15.47 30.47
N LEU A 413 -8.03 14.94 30.62
CA LEU A 413 -7.13 14.56 29.53
C LEU A 413 -6.59 13.14 29.76
N ILE A 414 -6.06 12.54 28.70
CA ILE A 414 -5.38 11.23 28.75
C ILE A 414 -3.90 11.47 29.03
N TRP A 415 -3.40 10.90 30.13
CA TRP A 415 -1.98 10.79 30.41
C TRP A 415 -1.37 9.77 29.44
N ALA A 416 -0.46 10.23 28.59
CA ALA A 416 0.11 9.43 27.52
C ALA A 416 1.56 9.86 27.29
N ASP A 417 2.47 9.20 27.98
CA ASP A 417 3.90 9.35 27.72
C ASP A 417 4.25 8.81 26.33
N GLY A 418 5.34 9.33 25.77
CA GLY A 418 5.79 9.03 24.42
C GLY A 418 5.09 9.81 23.32
N SER A 419 5.80 9.95 22.21
CA SER A 419 5.25 10.52 20.98
C SER A 419 4.34 9.54 20.28
N LEU A 420 3.26 10.03 19.68
CA LEU A 420 2.31 9.24 18.90
C LEU A 420 2.84 8.96 17.49
N MET A 421 3.49 9.94 16.87
CA MET A 421 3.85 9.91 15.43
C MET A 421 5.35 9.78 15.18
N ILE A 422 6.21 10.08 16.16
CA ILE A 422 7.66 10.18 15.95
C ILE A 422 8.37 9.42 17.08
N ASP A 423 8.74 8.16 16.85
CA ASP A 423 9.15 7.23 17.92
C ASP A 423 10.49 7.57 18.58
N THR A 424 11.21 8.55 18.02
CA THR A 424 12.41 9.09 18.66
C THR A 424 12.08 10.14 19.72
N PHE A 425 10.98 10.89 19.60
CA PHE A 425 10.65 11.97 20.53
C PHE A 425 10.17 11.46 21.88
N ARG A 426 10.76 12.00 22.93
CA ARG A 426 10.34 11.75 24.31
C ARG A 426 9.39 12.84 24.78
N ARG A 427 8.17 12.45 25.10
CA ARG A 427 7.11 13.33 25.61
C ARG A 427 6.58 12.74 26.92
N VAL A 428 6.24 13.60 27.87
CA VAL A 428 5.75 13.17 29.19
C VAL A 428 4.48 13.94 29.53
N GLY A 429 3.53 13.25 30.15
CA GLY A 429 2.29 13.84 30.66
C GLY A 429 1.13 13.76 29.68
N PHE A 430 0.34 14.84 29.62
CA PHE A 430 -0.78 14.97 28.70
C PHE A 430 -0.28 15.53 27.37
N THR A 431 0.00 14.63 26.43
CA THR A 431 0.57 14.97 25.11
C THR A 431 -0.52 15.39 24.12
N SER A 432 -0.23 16.43 23.33
CA SER A 432 -1.24 17.05 22.46
C SER A 432 -1.64 16.19 21.27
N ASP A 433 -0.70 15.53 20.60
CA ASP A 433 -0.95 14.56 19.54
C ASP A 433 -1.90 13.44 19.98
N THR A 434 -1.64 12.80 21.11
CA THR A 434 -2.45 11.70 21.64
C THR A 434 -3.85 12.19 22.01
N ASN A 435 -3.95 13.30 22.72
CA ASN A 435 -5.27 13.83 23.11
C ASN A 435 -6.07 14.32 21.89
N ALA A 436 -5.41 14.88 20.86
CA ALA A 436 -6.07 15.26 19.61
C ALA A 436 -6.64 14.05 18.86
N ILE A 437 -5.88 12.94 18.73
CA ILE A 437 -6.36 11.75 18.04
C ILE A 437 -7.41 10.97 18.83
N ILE A 438 -7.30 10.92 20.16
CA ILE A 438 -8.27 10.20 21.00
C ILE A 438 -9.66 10.82 20.87
N ILE A 439 -9.77 12.15 20.70
CA ILE A 439 -11.06 12.80 20.42
C ILE A 439 -11.73 12.16 19.21
N HIS A 440 -11.00 11.99 18.10
CA HIS A 440 -11.51 11.34 16.88
C HIS A 440 -11.76 9.84 17.08
N LEU A 441 -10.81 9.11 17.65
CA LEU A 441 -10.92 7.68 17.94
C LEU A 441 -12.19 7.35 18.74
N LEU A 442 -12.49 8.12 19.78
CA LEU A 442 -13.66 7.88 20.62
C LEU A 442 -14.98 8.09 19.87
N GLN A 443 -15.02 9.04 18.92
CA GLN A 443 -16.20 9.22 18.04
C GLN A 443 -16.35 8.04 17.08
N GLU A 444 -15.26 7.64 16.44
CA GLU A 444 -15.21 6.49 15.53
C GLU A 444 -15.65 5.20 16.22
N PHE A 445 -15.15 4.97 17.44
CA PHE A 445 -15.51 3.81 18.24
C PHE A 445 -16.96 3.87 18.72
N ALA A 446 -17.46 5.05 19.10
CA ALA A 446 -18.86 5.24 19.46
C ALA A 446 -19.80 4.90 18.29
N ASP A 447 -19.43 5.25 17.06
CA ASP A 447 -20.20 4.89 15.87
C ASP A 447 -20.23 3.38 15.62
N VAL A 448 -19.13 2.68 15.92
CA VAL A 448 -19.07 1.21 15.89
C VAL A 448 -19.99 0.63 16.96
N GLU A 449 -19.87 1.06 18.22
CA GLU A 449 -20.69 0.58 19.33
C GLU A 449 -22.19 0.81 19.06
N GLN A 450 -22.55 1.98 18.56
CA GLN A 450 -23.91 2.30 18.14
C GLN A 450 -24.39 1.39 17.00
N LYS A 451 -23.55 1.15 15.97
CA LYS A 451 -23.87 0.25 14.85
C LYS A 451 -24.23 -1.15 15.33
N PHE A 452 -23.62 -1.62 16.43
CA PHE A 452 -23.88 -2.93 17.04
C PHE A 452 -24.82 -2.88 18.27
N GLY A 453 -25.55 -1.77 18.45
CA GLY A 453 -26.65 -1.67 19.42
C GLY A 453 -26.25 -1.29 20.85
N ASN A 454 -25.00 -0.91 21.09
CA ASN A 454 -24.52 -0.48 22.41
C ASN A 454 -24.56 1.06 22.55
N GLU A 455 -25.77 1.60 22.53
CA GLU A 455 -26.00 3.05 22.64
C GLU A 455 -25.45 3.67 23.93
N SER A 456 -25.46 2.91 25.03
CA SER A 456 -24.94 3.38 26.32
C SER A 456 -23.44 3.66 26.26
N LEU A 457 -22.65 2.71 25.77
CA LEU A 457 -21.21 2.90 25.63
C LEU A 457 -20.89 3.96 24.56
N ALA A 458 -21.61 3.97 23.44
CA ALA A 458 -21.45 5.00 22.43
C ALA A 458 -21.61 6.42 23.01
N ASN A 459 -22.66 6.66 23.81
CA ASN A 459 -22.89 7.95 24.46
C ASN A 459 -21.83 8.28 25.51
N GLN A 460 -21.36 7.29 26.27
CA GLN A 460 -20.26 7.47 27.22
C GLN A 460 -18.97 7.89 26.51
N LEU A 461 -18.58 7.21 25.42
CA LEU A 461 -17.38 7.53 24.64
C LEU A 461 -17.46 8.94 24.03
N ARG A 462 -18.63 9.34 23.51
CA ARG A 462 -18.87 10.71 23.01
C ARG A 462 -18.77 11.75 24.11
N THR A 463 -19.23 11.42 25.32
CA THR A 463 -19.11 12.30 26.50
C THR A 463 -17.65 12.50 26.89
N ILE A 464 -16.88 11.41 26.99
CA ILE A 464 -15.44 11.47 27.28
C ILE A 464 -14.70 12.28 26.19
N SER A 465 -15.00 12.01 24.91
CA SER A 465 -14.44 12.76 23.78
C SER A 465 -14.71 14.27 23.89
N ALA A 466 -15.94 14.67 24.25
CA ALA A 466 -16.29 16.06 24.46
C ALA A 466 -15.55 16.69 25.66
N THR A 467 -15.37 15.95 26.76
CA THR A 467 -14.57 16.37 27.92
C THR A 467 -13.11 16.59 27.53
N ILE A 468 -12.49 15.63 26.84
CA ILE A 468 -11.11 15.74 26.36
C ILE A 468 -10.97 16.96 25.45
N LYS A 469 -11.88 17.13 24.48
CA LYS A 469 -11.87 18.30 23.59
C LYS A 469 -11.92 19.62 24.37
N LYS A 470 -12.78 19.72 25.37
CA LYS A 470 -12.88 20.92 26.22
C LYS A 470 -11.58 21.16 26.98
N SER A 471 -11.07 20.16 27.70
CA SER A 471 -9.83 20.29 28.49
C SER A 471 -8.61 20.54 27.61
N PHE A 472 -8.55 19.96 26.42
CA PHE A 472 -7.50 20.18 25.43
C PHE A 472 -7.38 21.67 25.10
N ASN A 473 -8.51 22.31 24.77
CA ASN A 473 -8.54 23.74 24.47
C ASN A 473 -8.27 24.64 25.68
N GLN A 474 -8.59 24.19 26.90
CA GLN A 474 -8.38 24.95 28.11
C GLN A 474 -6.93 24.87 28.63
N ARG A 475 -6.28 23.72 28.48
CA ARG A 475 -5.00 23.43 29.13
C ARG A 475 -3.81 23.45 28.18
N LEU A 476 -4.00 23.05 26.92
CA LEU A 476 -2.90 22.89 25.96
C LEU A 476 -2.76 24.07 24.97
N TRP A 477 -3.78 24.93 24.84
CA TRP A 477 -3.73 26.10 23.96
C TRP A 477 -2.73 27.17 24.44
N ARG A 478 -1.93 27.74 23.53
CA ARG A 478 -0.88 28.73 23.75
C ARG A 478 -0.98 29.88 22.73
N ASP A 479 -2.11 30.57 22.75
CA ASP A 479 -2.44 31.78 21.97
C ASP A 479 -2.57 31.64 20.45
N ASP A 480 -1.67 30.89 19.80
CA ASP A 480 -1.63 30.64 18.36
C ASP A 480 -1.36 29.17 17.98
N HIS A 481 -1.12 28.30 18.95
CA HIS A 481 -0.87 26.87 18.76
C HIS A 481 -1.23 26.06 20.00
N VAL A 482 -1.07 24.73 19.93
CA VAL A 482 -1.11 23.85 21.10
C VAL A 482 0.30 23.44 21.51
N ALA A 483 0.57 23.45 22.82
CA ALA A 483 1.84 23.01 23.39
C ALA A 483 2.11 21.53 23.09
N THR A 484 3.36 21.07 23.16
CA THR A 484 3.70 19.64 23.01
C THR A 484 3.06 18.77 24.10
N SER A 485 3.25 19.14 25.37
CA SER A 485 2.65 18.44 26.50
C SER A 485 2.53 19.32 27.75
N ILE A 486 1.77 18.84 28.73
CA ILE A 486 1.65 19.43 30.07
C ILE A 486 1.65 18.31 31.12
N ASP A 487 2.25 18.54 32.29
CA ASP A 487 2.17 17.62 33.43
C ASP A 487 0.94 17.90 34.32
N ARG A 488 0.84 17.24 35.49
CA ARG A 488 -0.29 17.45 36.43
C ARG A 488 -0.19 18.77 37.16
N GLU A 489 1.02 19.24 37.37
CA GLU A 489 1.37 20.48 38.05
C GLU A 489 1.12 21.71 37.16
N GLY A 490 0.94 21.50 35.86
CA GLY A 490 0.68 22.53 34.87
C GLY A 490 1.93 23.06 34.16
N ASN A 491 3.09 22.43 34.38
CA ASN A 491 4.30 22.74 33.64
C ASN A 491 4.16 22.22 32.21
N PHE A 492 4.45 23.09 31.24
CA PHE A 492 4.36 22.74 29.83
C PHE A 492 5.73 22.52 29.23
N VAL A 493 5.77 21.59 28.29
CA VAL A 493 6.84 21.40 27.32
C VAL A 493 6.28 21.81 25.97
N ASP A 494 7.03 22.60 25.21
CA ASP A 494 6.51 23.20 23.99
C ASP A 494 7.58 23.30 22.90
N PHE A 495 7.58 22.30 22.03
CA PHE A 495 8.42 22.24 20.85
C PHE A 495 7.71 22.74 19.58
N VAL A 496 6.44 23.14 19.72
CA VAL A 496 5.55 23.50 18.61
C VAL A 496 5.53 22.38 17.57
N ASP A 497 5.12 21.20 18.02
CA ASP A 497 5.12 20.02 17.15
C ASP A 497 4.01 20.11 16.10
N TYR A 498 4.38 19.92 14.84
CA TYR A 498 3.47 20.07 13.71
C TYR A 498 2.52 18.88 13.59
N ASP A 499 2.92 17.68 14.02
CA ASP A 499 2.00 16.55 14.15
C ASP A 499 0.80 16.92 15.05
N SER A 500 1.08 17.37 16.27
CA SER A 500 0.09 17.74 17.30
C SER A 500 -0.82 18.86 16.82
N ASN A 501 -0.22 19.92 16.26
CA ASN A 501 -0.94 21.10 15.82
C ASN A 501 -1.80 20.84 14.57
N LEU A 502 -1.28 20.12 13.58
CA LEU A 502 -2.04 19.75 12.38
C LEU A 502 -3.14 18.75 12.72
N MET A 503 -2.90 17.81 13.62
CA MET A 503 -3.91 16.88 14.12
C MET A 503 -5.02 17.61 14.88
N ALA A 504 -4.68 18.63 15.68
CA ALA A 504 -5.68 19.41 16.40
C ALA A 504 -6.71 20.04 15.46
N ILE A 505 -6.24 20.55 14.31
CA ILE A 505 -7.11 21.04 13.24
C ILE A 505 -7.84 19.86 12.59
N ALA A 506 -7.09 18.93 11.99
CA ALA A 506 -7.57 17.84 11.14
C ALA A 506 -8.64 16.97 11.81
N LEU A 507 -8.48 16.71 13.10
CA LEU A 507 -9.33 15.82 13.90
C LEU A 507 -10.35 16.58 14.76
N ASN A 508 -10.50 17.89 14.50
CA ASN A 508 -11.46 18.74 15.17
C ASN A 508 -11.29 18.78 16.70
N ALA A 509 -10.04 18.79 17.18
CA ALA A 509 -9.73 18.95 18.60
C ALA A 509 -9.85 20.41 19.04
N THR A 510 -9.59 21.38 18.16
CA THR A 510 -9.84 22.79 18.41
C THR A 510 -11.33 23.11 18.52
N ASP A 511 -11.68 24.12 19.32
CA ASP A 511 -13.05 24.57 19.55
C ASP A 511 -13.53 25.67 18.58
N SER A 512 -12.66 26.18 17.72
CA SER A 512 -12.98 27.29 16.81
C SER A 512 -12.10 27.33 15.56
N GLU A 513 -12.69 27.79 14.45
CA GLU A 513 -11.99 28.00 13.18
C GLU A 513 -10.87 29.06 13.29
N GLU A 514 -11.00 30.01 14.21
CA GLU A 514 -9.98 31.03 14.45
C GLU A 514 -8.69 30.41 15.01
N LYS A 515 -8.79 29.47 15.95
CA LYS A 515 -7.62 28.72 16.44
C LYS A 515 -6.99 27.90 15.32
N ASP A 516 -7.82 27.27 14.46
CA ASP A 516 -7.33 26.52 13.31
C ASP A 516 -6.52 27.39 12.35
N LYS A 517 -7.00 28.62 12.08
CA LYS A 517 -6.29 29.59 11.25
C LYS A 517 -4.98 30.02 11.87
N LYS A 518 -4.96 30.34 13.17
CA LYS A 518 -3.74 30.73 13.88
C LYS A 518 -2.67 29.64 13.85
N ILE A 519 -3.06 28.38 14.06
CA ILE A 519 -2.13 27.25 13.96
C ILE A 519 -1.50 27.21 12.57
N LEU A 520 -2.30 27.23 11.51
CA LEU A 520 -1.75 27.19 10.14
C LEU A 520 -0.94 28.44 9.81
N GLU A 521 -1.32 29.61 10.31
CA GLU A 521 -0.57 30.85 10.10
C GLU A 521 0.79 30.79 10.79
N ARG A 522 0.88 30.23 12.00
CA ARG A 522 2.16 29.98 12.67
C ARG A 522 3.02 29.01 11.86
N ILE A 523 2.48 27.85 11.47
CA ILE A 523 3.20 26.85 10.67
C ILE A 523 3.67 27.47 9.34
N ASP A 524 2.80 28.16 8.61
CA ASP A 524 3.12 28.78 7.31
C ASP A 524 4.13 29.94 7.44
N SER A 525 4.23 30.56 8.62
CA SER A 525 5.23 31.59 8.90
C SER A 525 6.65 31.02 9.08
N ASN A 526 6.79 29.72 9.40
CA ASN A 526 8.10 29.08 9.53
C ASN A 526 8.68 28.80 8.14
N PRO A 527 9.86 29.39 7.79
CA PRO A 527 10.49 29.16 6.49
C PRO A 527 10.84 27.69 6.22
N LEU A 528 11.09 26.88 7.25
CA LEU A 528 11.33 25.45 7.11
C LEU A 528 10.07 24.71 6.70
N ALA A 529 8.95 24.98 7.35
CA ALA A 529 7.66 24.37 7.04
C ALA A 529 7.16 24.74 5.63
N ALA A 530 7.39 25.99 5.20
CA ALA A 530 7.02 26.44 3.87
C ALA A 530 7.78 25.70 2.76
N ARG A 531 9.06 25.36 3.02
CA ARG A 531 9.95 24.65 2.09
C ARG A 531 9.78 23.13 2.16
N VAL A 532 9.62 22.60 3.36
CA VAL A 532 9.45 21.17 3.66
C VAL A 532 8.12 21.04 4.41
N PRO A 533 6.98 20.97 3.71
CA PRO A 533 5.65 20.95 4.35
C PRO A 533 5.34 19.66 5.13
N THR A 534 6.33 18.78 5.21
CA THR A 534 6.39 17.56 6.02
C THR A 534 7.25 17.72 7.29
N TRP A 535 7.71 18.94 7.61
CA TRP A 535 8.55 19.24 8.77
C TRP A 535 7.88 18.89 10.09
N VAL A 536 8.64 18.41 11.08
CA VAL A 536 8.05 17.80 12.28
C VAL A 536 7.84 18.76 13.46
N SER A 537 8.75 19.71 13.72
CA SER A 537 8.68 20.61 14.89
C SER A 537 9.41 21.93 14.66
N GLU A 538 8.98 23.01 15.31
CA GLU A 538 9.66 24.32 15.25
C GLU A 538 10.93 24.33 16.09
N VAL A 539 10.86 23.78 17.30
CA VAL A 539 11.98 23.67 18.23
C VAL A 539 12.65 22.31 18.05
N ILE A 540 13.98 22.33 18.05
CA ILE A 540 14.80 21.12 17.90
C ILE A 540 14.80 20.35 19.23
N TYR A 541 14.56 19.05 19.14
CA TYR A 541 14.73 18.14 20.26
C TYR A 541 16.21 17.86 20.47
N GLU A 542 16.78 18.22 21.62
CA GLU A 542 18.19 17.99 21.93
C GLU A 542 18.38 17.10 23.17
N GLY A 543 19.54 16.44 23.25
CA GLY A 543 19.95 15.69 24.44
C GLY A 543 19.00 14.53 24.80
N GLU A 544 18.71 14.38 26.09
CA GLU A 544 17.85 13.29 26.60
C GLU A 544 16.38 13.40 26.18
N MET A 545 15.93 14.58 25.73
CA MET A 545 14.59 14.77 25.16
C MET A 545 14.46 14.14 23.78
N SER A 546 15.59 13.95 23.09
CA SER A 546 15.66 13.44 21.71
C SER A 546 15.77 11.91 21.63
N ARG A 547 16.56 11.28 22.50
CA ARG A 547 16.70 9.82 22.66
C ARG A 547 17.69 9.56 23.80
N PRO A 548 17.67 8.38 24.44
CA PRO A 548 18.59 8.05 25.53
C PRO A 548 20.09 8.16 25.18
N LYS A 549 20.44 8.13 23.88
CA LYS A 549 21.84 8.23 23.38
C LYS A 549 22.22 9.62 22.84
N GLY A 550 21.36 10.63 23.00
CA GLY A 550 21.58 12.00 22.51
C GLY A 550 21.49 12.18 21.00
N GLY A 551 21.39 13.42 20.53
CA GLY A 551 21.24 13.79 19.11
C GLY A 551 20.15 14.86 18.92
N THR A 552 19.75 15.08 17.67
CA THR A 552 18.61 15.97 17.32
C THR A 552 17.31 15.20 17.05
N ALA A 553 17.30 13.89 17.36
CA ALA A 553 16.23 12.96 16.96
C ALA A 553 15.83 13.17 15.49
N ASP A 554 14.52 13.13 15.24
CA ASP A 554 13.94 13.38 13.93
C ASP A 554 13.44 14.83 13.78
N SER A 555 13.79 15.72 14.72
CA SER A 555 13.33 17.12 14.75
C SER A 555 13.88 18.00 13.63
N VAL A 556 14.88 17.50 12.89
CA VAL A 556 15.54 18.21 11.79
C VAL A 556 15.36 17.46 10.47
N CYS A 557 14.12 17.04 10.20
CA CYS A 557 13.76 16.44 8.91
C CYS A 557 12.26 16.61 8.60
N GLY A 558 11.90 16.31 7.35
CA GLY A 558 10.50 16.14 6.94
C GLY A 558 10.11 14.67 6.84
N MET A 559 8.91 14.31 7.29
CA MET A 559 8.36 12.94 7.25
C MET A 559 6.99 12.89 6.58
N ALA A 560 6.68 11.81 5.84
CA ALA A 560 5.47 11.76 5.03
C ALA A 560 4.20 11.81 5.89
N ARG A 561 4.21 11.20 7.08
CA ARG A 561 3.08 11.27 8.04
C ARG A 561 2.60 12.69 8.32
N ILE A 562 3.48 13.69 8.31
CA ILE A 562 3.10 15.10 8.50
C ILE A 562 2.31 15.62 7.31
N ALA A 563 2.65 15.23 6.07
CA ALA A 563 1.91 15.65 4.88
C ALA A 563 0.44 15.23 4.96
N TRP A 564 0.14 14.06 5.52
CA TRP A 564 -1.22 13.57 5.69
C TRP A 564 -2.07 14.52 6.55
N PHE A 565 -1.60 14.84 7.76
CA PHE A 565 -2.33 15.73 8.66
C PHE A 565 -2.32 17.19 8.18
N ASN A 566 -1.26 17.62 7.51
CA ASN A 566 -1.20 18.95 6.87
C ASN A 566 -2.30 19.09 5.82
N ALA A 567 -2.46 18.08 4.98
CA ALA A 567 -3.49 18.06 3.94
C ALA A 567 -4.92 18.00 4.53
N LEU A 568 -5.14 17.18 5.57
CA LEU A 568 -6.43 17.15 6.29
C LEU A 568 -6.77 18.50 6.93
N ALA A 569 -5.82 19.11 7.64
CA ALA A 569 -6.00 20.40 8.29
C ALA A 569 -6.38 21.50 7.28
N ARG A 570 -5.66 21.55 6.16
CA ARG A 570 -5.91 22.49 5.07
C ARG A 570 -7.25 22.24 4.38
N ARG A 571 -7.62 20.97 4.17
CA ARG A 571 -8.92 20.60 3.61
C ARG A 571 -10.07 21.00 4.52
N LYS A 572 -9.92 20.91 5.85
CA LYS A 572 -10.95 21.33 6.82
C LYS A 572 -11.31 22.80 6.66
N LEU A 573 -10.34 23.67 6.44
CA LEU A 573 -10.57 25.11 6.26
C LEU A 573 -11.02 25.49 4.83
N ASP A 574 -10.76 24.64 3.84
CA ASP A 574 -11.19 24.78 2.43
C ASP A 574 -10.95 26.16 1.77
N LEU A 575 -9.91 26.89 2.21
CA LEU A 575 -9.57 28.17 1.59
C LEU A 575 -8.80 27.95 0.27
N PRO A 576 -8.99 28.80 -0.76
CA PRO A 576 -8.24 28.71 -2.02
C PRO A 576 -6.72 28.65 -1.84
N ARG A 577 -6.17 29.42 -0.88
CA ARG A 577 -4.73 29.41 -0.55
C ARG A 577 -4.26 28.05 -0.04
N HIS A 578 -5.08 27.38 0.77
CA HIS A 578 -4.78 26.07 1.35
C HIS A 578 -4.84 24.97 0.30
N PHE A 579 -5.78 25.05 -0.65
CA PHE A 579 -5.82 24.14 -1.79
C PHE A 579 -4.58 24.28 -2.68
N ARG A 580 -4.16 25.52 -3.01
CA ARG A 580 -2.93 25.75 -3.78
C ARG A 580 -1.70 25.18 -3.09
N PHE A 581 -1.59 25.40 -1.78
CA PHE A 581 -0.50 24.83 -0.98
C PHE A 581 -0.51 23.30 -1.02
N PHE A 582 -1.67 22.68 -0.79
CA PHE A 582 -1.81 21.24 -0.89
C PHE A 582 -1.38 20.72 -2.27
N LEU A 583 -1.85 21.35 -3.33
CA LEU A 583 -1.56 20.92 -4.70
C LEU A 583 -0.07 21.04 -5.04
N HIS A 584 0.54 22.19 -4.77
CA HIS A 584 1.90 22.50 -5.21
C HIS A 584 2.97 22.02 -4.23
N ASN A 585 2.79 22.28 -2.94
CA ASN A 585 3.83 22.03 -1.93
C ASN A 585 3.80 20.60 -1.41
N LEU A 586 2.61 19.98 -1.29
CA LEU A 586 2.48 18.60 -0.81
C LEU A 586 2.39 17.61 -1.98
N LEU A 587 1.31 17.68 -2.75
CA LEU A 587 0.97 16.64 -3.71
C LEU A 587 1.95 16.60 -4.89
N THR A 588 2.21 17.74 -5.53
CA THR A 588 3.13 17.82 -6.67
C THR A 588 4.55 17.44 -6.25
N LYS A 589 5.02 17.94 -5.10
CA LYS A 589 6.35 17.63 -4.57
C LYS A 589 6.55 16.14 -4.36
N ILE A 590 5.70 15.52 -3.54
CA ILE A 590 5.82 14.09 -3.21
C ILE A 590 5.65 13.23 -4.47
N SER A 591 4.72 13.59 -5.36
CA SER A 591 4.52 12.87 -6.63
C SER A 591 5.73 12.95 -7.54
N SER A 592 6.32 14.15 -7.71
CA SER A 592 7.50 14.36 -8.55
C SER A 592 8.69 13.58 -8.02
N ASP A 593 8.93 13.68 -6.71
CA ASP A 593 10.03 12.96 -6.06
C ASP A 593 9.83 11.44 -6.19
N LEU A 594 8.59 10.92 -6.07
CA LEU A 594 8.28 9.49 -6.26
C LEU A 594 8.34 9.01 -7.71
N LEU A 595 8.14 9.89 -8.69
CA LEU A 595 8.32 9.56 -10.11
C LEU A 595 9.79 9.55 -10.51
N ASP A 596 10.59 10.43 -9.93
CA ASP A 596 12.04 10.43 -10.10
C ASP A 596 12.68 9.25 -9.34
N ARG A 597 12.07 8.85 -8.22
CA ARG A 597 12.49 7.74 -7.38
C ARG A 597 11.27 6.97 -6.93
N THR A 598 11.02 5.81 -7.54
CA THR A 598 9.89 4.93 -7.21
C THR A 598 9.71 4.71 -5.70
N TRP A 599 10.80 4.78 -4.95
CA TRP A 599 10.81 4.83 -3.49
C TRP A 599 11.62 6.01 -2.99
N LEU A 600 11.04 6.71 -2.01
CA LEU A 600 11.76 7.76 -1.31
C LEU A 600 12.43 7.19 -0.05
N PRO A 601 13.57 7.77 0.34
CA PRO A 601 14.02 7.70 1.71
C PRO A 601 12.92 8.06 2.71
N GLU A 602 13.09 7.60 3.94
CA GLU A 602 12.21 7.93 5.07
C GLU A 602 12.01 9.45 5.25
N ARG A 603 12.99 10.27 4.84
CA ARG A 603 13.10 11.67 5.24
C ARG A 603 13.39 12.62 4.09
N TYR A 604 12.94 13.86 4.27
CA TYR A 604 13.49 15.03 3.60
C TYR A 604 14.51 15.74 4.49
N THR A 605 15.58 16.24 3.89
CA THR A 605 16.53 17.18 4.50
C THR A 605 15.91 18.58 4.59
N ILE A 606 16.57 19.49 5.31
CA ILE A 606 16.11 20.86 5.56
C ILE A 606 15.90 21.71 4.30
N ASP A 607 16.58 21.38 3.20
CA ASP A 607 16.42 22.00 1.89
C ASP A 607 15.25 21.40 1.08
N GLY A 608 14.60 20.36 1.60
CA GLY A 608 13.53 19.63 0.94
C GLY A 608 14.00 18.56 -0.04
N ALA A 609 15.30 18.23 -0.09
CA ALA A 609 15.80 17.11 -0.88
C ALA A 609 15.56 15.78 -0.13
N PRO A 610 15.30 14.65 -0.81
CA PRO A 610 15.19 13.36 -0.13
C PRO A 610 16.54 12.96 0.47
N GLN A 611 16.54 12.52 1.73
CA GLN A 611 17.73 12.16 2.50
C GLN A 611 18.29 10.80 2.05
N LEU A 612 19.21 10.80 1.10
CA LEU A 612 19.70 9.59 0.42
C LEU A 612 20.45 8.58 1.29
N ASP A 613 20.99 9.00 2.43
CA ASP A 613 21.79 8.15 3.32
C ASP A 613 20.96 7.37 4.35
N ARG A 614 19.62 7.42 4.25
CA ARG A 614 18.70 6.83 5.22
C ARG A 614 17.59 6.03 4.55
N THR A 615 17.50 4.74 4.87
CA THR A 615 16.40 3.81 4.47
C THR A 615 15.86 4.09 3.06
N GLY A 616 16.68 3.88 2.02
CA GLY A 616 16.40 4.36 0.65
C GLY A 616 15.17 3.76 -0.05
N PHE A 617 14.48 2.79 0.56
CA PHE A 617 13.33 2.09 0.00
C PHE A 617 12.17 2.06 1.00
N TYR A 618 11.81 3.25 1.48
CA TYR A 618 10.77 3.40 2.49
C TYR A 618 9.39 3.55 1.85
N PHE A 619 8.38 3.01 2.52
CA PHE A 619 7.03 2.83 1.98
C PHE A 619 6.07 3.98 2.37
N GLU A 620 6.43 4.82 3.34
CA GLU A 620 5.47 5.78 3.89
C GLU A 620 5.06 6.86 2.89
N TYR A 621 6.00 7.46 2.14
CA TYR A 621 5.68 8.44 1.10
C TYR A 621 4.74 7.86 0.02
N PRO A 622 5.00 6.66 -0.52
CA PRO A 622 4.05 5.93 -1.34
C PRO A 622 2.65 5.82 -0.73
N ALA A 623 2.55 5.38 0.53
CA ALA A 623 1.28 5.18 1.22
C ALA A 623 0.53 6.50 1.42
N VAL A 624 1.23 7.52 1.92
CA VAL A 624 0.68 8.86 2.13
C VAL A 624 0.22 9.47 0.82
N LEU A 625 0.96 9.33 -0.28
CA LEU A 625 0.51 9.87 -1.57
C LEU A 625 -0.83 9.25 -1.99
N LEU A 626 -1.01 7.93 -1.85
CA LEU A 626 -2.31 7.30 -2.11
C LEU A 626 -3.41 7.95 -1.28
N LEU A 627 -3.18 8.14 0.02
CA LEU A 627 -4.17 8.73 0.91
C LEU A 627 -4.46 10.19 0.53
N LEU A 628 -3.45 11.00 0.21
CA LEU A 628 -3.61 12.37 -0.28
C LEU A 628 -4.46 12.41 -1.55
N LEU A 629 -4.26 11.47 -2.47
CA LEU A 629 -5.04 11.40 -3.71
C LEU A 629 -6.49 10.98 -3.44
N TYR A 630 -6.71 9.83 -2.81
CA TYR A 630 -8.03 9.25 -2.65
C TYR A 630 -8.86 9.96 -1.57
N LYS A 631 -8.29 10.15 -0.39
CA LYS A 631 -9.02 10.70 0.75
C LYS A 631 -9.02 12.22 0.76
N ILE A 632 -8.00 12.91 0.24
CA ILE A 632 -7.93 14.39 0.25
C ILE A 632 -8.34 15.05 -1.07
N LEU A 633 -7.76 14.67 -2.20
CA LEU A 633 -8.07 15.33 -3.47
C LEU A 633 -9.42 14.85 -4.02
N LEU A 634 -9.63 13.54 -4.09
CA LEU A 634 -10.88 12.94 -4.57
C LEU A 634 -11.98 12.91 -3.51
N GLY A 635 -11.59 12.91 -2.24
CA GLY A 635 -12.50 12.98 -1.10
C GLY A 635 -13.46 11.82 -1.00
N VAL A 636 -12.96 10.62 -1.20
CA VAL A 636 -13.72 9.39 -1.04
C VAL A 636 -13.48 8.84 0.36
N GLU A 637 -14.56 8.74 1.14
CA GLU A 637 -14.53 8.24 2.51
C GLU A 637 -15.60 7.15 2.67
N PHE A 638 -15.26 6.06 3.35
CA PHE A 638 -16.15 4.94 3.62
C PHE A 638 -16.60 4.98 5.08
N GLY A 639 -17.88 4.76 5.31
CA GLY A 639 -18.49 4.61 6.63
C GLY A 639 -19.26 3.31 6.73
N PHE A 640 -19.71 2.93 7.94
CA PHE A 640 -20.45 1.68 8.18
C PHE A 640 -21.79 1.56 7.46
N ARG A 641 -22.29 2.67 6.93
CA ARG A 641 -23.51 2.75 6.13
C ARG A 641 -23.42 3.83 5.08
N SER A 642 -22.24 4.40 4.82
CA SER A 642 -22.12 5.57 3.95
C SER A 642 -20.91 5.50 3.04
N ILE A 643 -21.06 6.03 1.84
CA ILE A 643 -19.92 6.45 1.02
C ILE A 643 -20.05 7.95 0.81
N VAL A 644 -19.05 8.70 1.25
CA VAL A 644 -18.97 10.15 1.08
C VAL A 644 -18.05 10.43 -0.08
N ILE A 645 -18.51 11.25 -1.03
CA ILE A 645 -17.71 11.74 -2.15
C ILE A 645 -17.72 13.27 -2.07
N ARG A 646 -16.59 13.85 -1.65
CA ARG A 646 -16.37 15.29 -1.46
C ARG A 646 -15.05 15.73 -2.12
N PRO A 647 -15.01 15.82 -3.46
CA PRO A 647 -13.78 16.14 -4.17
C PRO A 647 -13.37 17.58 -3.90
N TRP A 648 -12.08 17.79 -3.64
CA TRP A 648 -11.55 19.11 -3.31
C TRP A 648 -11.15 19.83 -4.59
N ARG A 649 -12.06 20.66 -5.12
CA ARG A 649 -11.87 21.46 -6.36
C ARG A 649 -11.46 20.61 -7.58
N VAL A 650 -11.97 19.38 -7.66
CA VAL A 650 -11.81 18.48 -8.81
C VAL A 650 -13.05 18.51 -9.70
N ASN A 651 -12.84 18.63 -11.01
CA ASN A 651 -13.92 18.71 -11.99
C ASN A 651 -14.48 17.34 -12.41
N LYS A 652 -13.60 16.37 -12.60
CA LYS A 652 -13.98 15.03 -13.04
C LYS A 652 -12.95 14.03 -12.60
N PHE A 653 -13.39 12.82 -12.29
CA PHE A 653 -12.51 11.68 -12.12
C PHE A 653 -13.28 10.37 -12.33
N ARG A 654 -12.54 9.31 -12.55
CA ARG A 654 -13.04 7.94 -12.53
C ARG A 654 -12.11 7.14 -11.66
N ILE A 655 -12.64 6.44 -10.67
CA ILE A 655 -11.84 5.49 -9.89
C ILE A 655 -12.58 4.18 -9.80
N ALA A 656 -11.82 3.11 -9.63
CA ALA A 656 -12.32 1.80 -9.28
C ALA A 656 -11.59 1.34 -8.03
N PHE A 657 -12.36 0.87 -7.07
CA PHE A 657 -11.95 0.35 -5.79
C PHE A 657 -12.62 -1.01 -5.65
N GLY A 658 -11.98 -2.03 -6.19
CA GLY A 658 -12.51 -3.39 -6.23
C GLY A 658 -13.85 -3.40 -6.97
N GLU A 659 -14.90 -3.76 -6.25
CA GLU A 659 -16.26 -3.80 -6.76
C GLU A 659 -16.93 -2.42 -6.86
N ILE A 660 -16.33 -1.38 -6.29
CA ILE A 660 -16.86 -0.02 -6.25
C ILE A 660 -16.24 0.81 -7.37
N LYS A 661 -17.04 1.28 -8.32
CA LYS A 661 -16.59 2.16 -9.42
C LYS A 661 -17.29 3.50 -9.31
N ILE A 662 -16.53 4.58 -9.21
CA ILE A 662 -17.02 5.96 -9.14
C ILE A 662 -16.64 6.67 -10.42
N HIS A 663 -17.63 7.21 -11.12
CA HIS A 663 -17.43 8.18 -12.20
C HIS A 663 -18.09 9.48 -11.80
N TYR A 664 -17.26 10.44 -11.43
CA TYR A 664 -17.68 11.75 -10.95
C TYR A 664 -17.42 12.80 -12.03
N ILE A 665 -18.44 13.61 -12.32
CA ILE A 665 -18.33 14.86 -13.06
C ILE A 665 -19.09 15.94 -12.31
N ARG A 666 -18.36 16.93 -11.81
CA ARG A 666 -18.87 18.06 -11.06
C ARG A 666 -20.03 18.72 -11.79
N CYS A 667 -21.10 19.03 -11.06
CA CYS A 667 -22.32 19.70 -11.56
C CYS A 667 -23.01 18.98 -12.74
N LYS A 668 -22.66 17.72 -13.05
CA LYS A 668 -23.25 16.97 -14.17
C LYS A 668 -23.76 15.61 -13.71
N HIS A 669 -22.87 14.72 -13.29
CA HIS A 669 -23.27 13.37 -12.89
C HIS A 669 -22.32 12.70 -11.91
N VAL A 670 -22.87 11.82 -11.07
CA VAL A 670 -22.11 10.77 -10.40
C VAL A 670 -22.72 9.43 -10.78
N LYS A 671 -21.90 8.54 -11.34
CA LYS A 671 -22.25 7.14 -11.55
C LYS A 671 -21.46 6.30 -10.56
N LEU A 672 -22.18 5.58 -9.71
CA LEU A 672 -21.62 4.60 -8.80
C LEU A 672 -22.07 3.21 -9.23
N THR A 673 -21.11 2.31 -9.39
CA THR A 673 -21.37 0.88 -9.52
C THR A 673 -20.80 0.21 -8.28
N THR A 674 -21.59 -0.62 -7.60
CA THR A 674 -21.16 -1.37 -6.42
C THR A 674 -21.87 -2.71 -6.38
N HIS A 675 -21.19 -3.72 -5.85
CA HIS A 675 -21.76 -5.03 -5.55
C HIS A 675 -22.05 -5.22 -4.05
N MET A 676 -21.87 -4.17 -3.24
CA MET A 676 -22.18 -4.23 -1.81
C MET A 676 -23.64 -4.64 -1.57
N HIS A 677 -23.82 -5.57 -0.63
CA HIS A 677 -25.14 -6.02 -0.18
C HIS A 677 -25.66 -5.11 0.95
N GLY A 678 -26.96 -4.77 0.91
CA GLY A 678 -27.64 -3.98 1.94
C GLY A 678 -27.91 -2.52 1.57
N SER A 679 -28.54 -1.78 2.48
CA SER A 679 -28.80 -0.34 2.31
C SER A 679 -27.54 0.47 2.63
N THR A 680 -27.02 1.19 1.64
CA THR A 680 -25.91 2.14 1.78
C THR A 680 -26.42 3.55 1.50
N PHE A 681 -26.15 4.49 2.40
CA PHE A 681 -26.39 5.92 2.20
C PHE A 681 -25.25 6.53 1.37
N PHE A 682 -25.60 7.45 0.48
CA PHE A 682 -24.61 8.14 -0.34
C PHE A 682 -24.66 9.63 -0.05
N LEU A 683 -23.55 10.20 0.42
CA LEU A 683 -23.42 11.63 0.59
C LEU A 683 -22.54 12.20 -0.51
N LEU A 684 -23.16 12.92 -1.45
CA LEU A 684 -22.47 13.59 -2.54
C LEU A 684 -22.37 15.08 -2.23
N SER A 685 -21.15 15.61 -2.15
CA SER A 685 -20.91 17.05 -1.97
C SER A 685 -20.51 17.70 -3.30
N ASN A 686 -20.60 19.04 -3.39
CA ASN A 686 -20.16 19.83 -4.55
C ASN A 686 -20.88 19.52 -5.88
N MET A 687 -22.12 19.03 -5.80
CA MET A 687 -22.92 18.64 -6.96
C MET A 687 -23.88 19.71 -7.47
N ALA A 688 -24.17 20.76 -6.69
CA ALA A 688 -25.09 21.81 -7.07
C ALA A 688 -24.45 22.79 -8.07
N ASP A 689 -25.10 22.94 -9.23
CA ASP A 689 -25.10 24.14 -10.06
C ASP A 689 -26.54 24.63 -10.00
N GLU A 690 -26.80 25.85 -9.48
CA GLU A 690 -28.15 26.38 -9.22
C GLU A 690 -29.05 26.38 -10.48
N HIS A 691 -28.46 26.13 -11.65
CA HIS A 691 -29.13 26.21 -12.94
C HIS A 691 -29.21 24.89 -13.72
N LYS A 692 -28.81 23.74 -13.17
CA LYS A 692 -28.85 22.45 -13.91
C LYS A 692 -29.38 21.27 -13.09
N PRO A 693 -30.25 20.43 -13.69
CA PRO A 693 -30.72 19.21 -13.03
C PRO A 693 -29.57 18.21 -12.87
N LEU A 694 -29.40 17.73 -11.64
CA LEU A 694 -28.44 16.70 -11.29
C LEU A 694 -28.87 15.33 -11.84
N ARG A 695 -27.97 14.60 -12.49
CA ARG A 695 -28.19 13.18 -12.83
C ARG A 695 -27.34 12.30 -11.93
N TYR A 696 -27.96 11.41 -11.17
CA TYR A 696 -27.27 10.33 -10.47
C TYR A 696 -27.77 8.99 -10.98
N SER A 697 -26.86 8.02 -11.08
CA SER A 697 -27.21 6.63 -11.39
C SER A 697 -26.44 5.72 -10.46
N ILE A 698 -27.17 4.94 -9.68
CA ILE A 698 -26.63 3.86 -8.86
C ILE A 698 -27.04 2.57 -9.54
N SER A 699 -26.07 1.77 -9.95
CA SER A 699 -26.33 0.45 -10.52
C SER A 699 -25.76 -0.61 -9.58
N SER A 700 -26.62 -1.46 -9.02
CA SER A 700 -26.20 -2.71 -8.39
C SER A 700 -26.40 -3.86 -9.39
N SER A 701 -25.34 -4.58 -9.68
CA SER A 701 -25.44 -5.84 -10.44
C SER A 701 -25.67 -6.97 -9.45
N CYS A 702 -26.87 -7.05 -8.88
CA CYS A 702 -27.33 -8.25 -8.22
C CYS A 702 -27.89 -9.19 -9.28
N THR A 703 -27.07 -10.11 -9.78
CA THR A 703 -27.54 -11.22 -10.61
C THR A 703 -28.36 -12.17 -9.72
N GLY A 704 -29.69 -11.96 -9.62
CA GLY A 704 -30.56 -12.99 -9.03
C GLY A 704 -31.95 -12.61 -8.53
N GLN A 705 -32.25 -11.37 -8.15
CA GLN A 705 -33.60 -10.99 -7.69
C GLN A 705 -33.95 -9.54 -8.04
N PRO A 706 -35.22 -9.26 -8.40
CA PRO A 706 -35.66 -7.90 -8.73
C PRO A 706 -35.50 -6.99 -7.49
N ALA A 707 -34.79 -5.88 -7.68
CA ALA A 707 -34.59 -4.86 -6.67
C ALA A 707 -35.94 -4.21 -6.31
N ASN A 708 -36.44 -4.47 -5.10
CA ASN A 708 -37.44 -3.60 -4.50
C ASN A 708 -36.79 -2.24 -4.20
N SER A 709 -37.52 -1.18 -4.55
CA SER A 709 -37.13 0.24 -4.54
C SER A 709 -36.13 0.64 -3.43
N MET A 710 -34.97 1.15 -3.83
CA MET A 710 -34.11 2.00 -2.99
C MET A 710 -34.75 3.38 -2.86
N GLN A 711 -34.91 3.87 -1.63
CA GLN A 711 -35.13 5.29 -1.32
C GLN A 711 -33.82 5.93 -0.88
#